data_AF-A0AAX1U930-F1
#
_entry.id   AF-A0AAX1U930-F1
#
_cell.length_a   1.000
_cell.length_b   1.000
_cell.length_c   1.000
_cell.angle_alpha   90.00
_cell.angle_beta   90.00
_cell.angle_gamma   90.00
#
_symmetry.space_group_name_H-M   'P 1'
#
loop_
_entity.id
_entity.type
_entity.pdbx_description
1 polymer ?
#
loop_
_entity_poly.entity_id
_entity_poly.type
_entity_poly.pdbx_seq_one_letter_code
_entity_poly.pdbx_strand_id
1 'polypeptide(L)'
;MNKILKRLLTGVLTLATVFTALPTTAVHAAETQYWTESEERVGIVEKVMNDGSIGSTFNEGHMTVEGEDAYCIDINTGFKNGYKTRSDASTRMTADQIADVALSIEYVKQYTKSHTGLSSQHAYLLRQLVVWQRLSVHLGWSCDNVRAAYDEISKSVQDEVFAGAKAFVKENKGRYDCYGYIYTGEGQDLGQFFAELAVGNGKIQKSSSNTTVTNGNDCYSLSGTTYGVYSDKGCTKSVATLTTNANGNTDTVELRASTYYVKETKAPKGFQLDKNVYTMTVKVNETTTLKVSDIPKVTDTLVELFKIDMETSKATPQGNASLEGAEFVWKYYDGYHTKDNLPAEPTRTWTTKTIAEKDSKNEVHYITRLADSYKVSGDSFYTQNGTICLPLGTITVEEKAAPNGYLLEGAYMQAAGSSEQIKGVYVAQITEDGELAALNGSNQYSVSDKVIRGGVKIQKRDLETKDTKAQGGATLKDTAFEIISLNDNAVLVDGKLYNKNEVVKTIHTGVDGIAATAADTLPYGKYRIEESNAPEGYLTDGANSIEFDIVNDGEIVDLTDEAHSIYNQIKRGDIEGVKIGAGTHKRLANVPFRITSKTTGESHIIVTDKNGQFSTAADWVSHKQNTNAGKTSEDGIWFGTSTPDDSKGALLYDTYTIEELRCDSNKGMTLIPAFDVVVSRNKVVVDLGTLTDEYEPEITIHTTATDKVTGEKSIVAGKNVTIVDTVTLDGLTKGTKYQLKGWQMVKSENAQLLIDGQPVESNYTFTAKKSEMEVEVSYTFNASALGGKDLVTFEELYNLSNPDEPIKVAEHKDIEDEGQTVTIEERVIEIHTNAADKATGKKMIVAGKEVTVIDTVTLDGLEKGTTYQLKGWQMVKSENAQLLIDGKPVESDYTFTAKDSSMEVQIAFTFNASELAGKDLVTFEELYDLSNPDEPIKVAEHKDIEDEGQTVTIEERVIEIHTNVADKVTGEKMIVAGKEVTVIDTVTLDGLEKGVKYTLKGWEMVKSENAELLVNGKRVENDLTFTAEDSKMEVQIEFIFNASELGGKELVTFEELYDVTNPDNPIEVAEHKDIKDEGQTVTIKEKPESPTTPEEPSTPTKTSDSPKTGDNTPFVALFAMMGISAAGLIFAGYKRFRRVKKSD
;
A
#
# COMPACT_ATOMS: atom_id res chain seq x y z
N MET A 1 -69.49 31.23 -38.01
CA MET A 1 -69.15 32.23 -39.05
C MET A 1 -70.13 32.09 -40.23
N ASN A 2 -70.40 33.16 -40.98
CA ASN A 2 -71.20 33.18 -42.23
C ASN A 2 -70.75 32.12 -43.26
N LYS A 3 -71.54 31.48 -44.15
CA LYS A 3 -72.97 31.47 -44.58
C LYS A 3 -73.43 29.97 -44.67
N ILE A 4 -74.67 29.53 -44.94
CA ILE A 4 -75.59 29.62 -46.12
C ILE A 4 -76.94 29.05 -45.60
N LEU A 5 -78.12 29.69 -45.63
CA LEU A 5 -78.94 30.34 -46.67
C LEU A 5 -79.92 29.39 -47.44
N LYS A 6 -81.22 29.52 -47.13
CA LYS A 6 -82.43 29.11 -47.90
C LYS A 6 -82.67 27.61 -48.21
N ARG A 7 -83.59 26.98 -47.46
CA ARG A 7 -84.99 26.66 -47.92
C ARG A 7 -85.78 25.80 -46.92
N LEU A 8 -86.64 26.44 -46.12
CA LEU A 8 -88.11 26.23 -46.14
C LEU A 8 -88.78 27.12 -45.08
N LEU A 9 -89.77 27.91 -45.52
CA LEU A 9 -90.85 28.42 -44.66
C LEU A 9 -91.91 27.28 -44.58
N THR A 10 -92.93 27.27 -43.72
CA THR A 10 -93.70 28.33 -43.04
C THR A 10 -94.36 27.62 -41.84
N GLY A 11 -94.65 28.17 -40.68
CA GLY A 11 -94.82 29.56 -40.24
C GLY A 11 -96.04 29.56 -39.31
N VAL A 12 -95.81 29.59 -38.01
CA VAL A 12 -96.86 29.51 -36.99
C VAL A 12 -97.43 30.90 -36.74
N LEU A 13 -98.74 31.07 -36.89
CA LEU A 13 -99.47 32.20 -36.31
C LEU A 13 -100.91 31.81 -36.00
N THR A 14 -101.37 32.16 -34.79
CA THR A 14 -102.75 32.51 -34.37
C THR A 14 -103.94 31.98 -35.18
N LEU A 15 -104.99 31.47 -34.55
CA LEU A 15 -105.71 32.18 -33.48
C LEU A 15 -106.48 31.23 -32.55
N ALA A 16 -106.58 31.56 -31.27
CA ALA A 16 -107.52 30.88 -30.37
C ALA A 16 -108.88 31.60 -30.40
N THR A 17 -109.94 30.88 -30.77
CA THR A 17 -111.34 31.32 -30.59
C THR A 17 -111.99 30.53 -29.46
N VAL A 18 -112.25 31.22 -28.35
CA VAL A 18 -113.06 30.69 -27.25
C VAL A 18 -114.53 30.62 -27.70
N PHE A 19 -115.19 29.50 -27.42
CA PHE A 19 -116.65 29.43 -27.39
C PHE A 19 -117.14 28.72 -26.12
N THR A 20 -117.30 29.52 -25.06
CA THR A 20 -117.95 29.12 -23.81
C THR A 20 -119.18 30.00 -23.56
N ALA A 21 -120.31 29.66 -24.18
CA ALA A 21 -121.62 30.19 -23.81
C ALA A 21 -122.78 29.32 -24.32
N LEU A 22 -123.61 28.88 -23.37
CA LEU A 22 -125.04 28.50 -23.42
C LEU A 22 -125.81 28.58 -24.76
N PRO A 23 -126.74 27.62 -24.94
CA PRO A 23 -128.09 27.93 -25.39
C PRO A 23 -129.12 27.63 -24.28
N THR A 24 -129.68 28.68 -23.66
CA THR A 24 -130.93 28.58 -22.87
C THR A 24 -132.11 28.99 -23.74
N THR A 25 -132.74 28.05 -24.43
CA THR A 25 -134.04 28.25 -25.10
C THR A 25 -134.94 27.04 -24.89
N ALA A 26 -135.80 27.11 -23.87
CA ALA A 26 -136.86 26.13 -23.67
C ALA A 26 -138.10 26.56 -24.47
N VAL A 27 -138.21 26.10 -25.72
CA VAL A 27 -139.47 26.12 -26.50
C VAL A 27 -139.57 24.79 -27.25
N HIS A 28 -140.54 23.97 -26.85
CA HIS A 28 -141.04 22.76 -27.50
C HIS A 28 -140.12 22.06 -28.54
N ALA A 29 -139.43 21.02 -28.08
CA ALA A 29 -139.38 19.83 -28.91
C ALA A 29 -140.82 19.33 -29.12
N ALA A 30 -141.20 19.03 -30.36
CA ALA A 30 -142.40 18.24 -30.59
C ALA A 30 -142.15 16.84 -30.00
N GLU A 31 -143.10 16.31 -29.23
CA GLU A 31 -143.03 14.92 -28.75
C GLU A 31 -142.88 14.01 -29.96
N THR A 32 -141.70 13.42 -30.12
CA THR A 32 -141.45 12.49 -31.23
C THR A 32 -142.16 11.19 -30.86
N GLN A 33 -143.33 11.01 -31.45
CA GLN A 33 -144.13 9.80 -31.30
C GLN A 33 -143.60 8.74 -32.26
N TYR A 34 -143.27 7.58 -31.71
CA TYR A 34 -142.74 6.44 -32.44
C TYR A 34 -143.84 5.40 -32.63
N TRP A 35 -143.84 4.72 -33.78
CA TRP A 35 -144.78 3.64 -34.00
C TRP A 35 -144.30 2.39 -33.25
N THR A 36 -145.19 1.80 -32.48
CA THR A 36 -144.90 0.60 -31.69
C THR A 36 -145.91 -0.48 -32.06
N GLU A 37 -145.43 -1.68 -32.36
CA GLU A 37 -146.27 -2.78 -32.82
C GLU A 37 -145.75 -4.13 -32.36
N SER A 38 -146.61 -5.15 -32.47
CA SER A 38 -146.26 -6.55 -32.24
C SER A 38 -146.61 -7.35 -33.50
N GLU A 39 -145.68 -8.19 -33.94
CA GLU A 39 -145.97 -9.27 -34.89
C GLU A 39 -146.70 -10.44 -34.19
N GLU A 40 -146.83 -11.57 -34.89
CA GLU A 40 -147.45 -12.80 -34.38
C GLU A 40 -146.73 -13.38 -33.15
N ARG A 41 -147.36 -14.39 -32.53
CA ARG A 41 -146.89 -15.08 -31.32
C ARG A 41 -145.44 -15.55 -31.46
N VAL A 42 -144.60 -15.14 -30.51
CA VAL A 42 -143.24 -15.67 -30.29
C VAL A 42 -143.19 -16.83 -29.29
N GLY A 43 -144.19 -16.96 -28.41
CA GLY A 43 -144.36 -18.18 -27.61
C GLY A 43 -145.20 -18.07 -26.33
N ILE A 44 -145.28 -19.22 -25.67
CA ILE A 44 -145.69 -19.53 -24.28
C ILE A 44 -145.03 -18.72 -23.17
N VAL A 45 -145.65 -17.72 -22.52
CA VAL A 45 -145.15 -17.18 -21.24
C VAL A 45 -145.97 -17.69 -20.06
N GLU A 46 -145.28 -18.18 -19.02
CA GLU A 46 -145.84 -18.51 -17.72
C GLU A 46 -145.32 -17.51 -16.66
N LYS A 47 -146.23 -16.69 -16.11
CA LYS A 47 -145.94 -15.81 -14.98
C LYS A 47 -145.94 -16.64 -13.69
N VAL A 48 -144.80 -17.27 -13.42
CA VAL A 48 -144.55 -17.99 -12.16
C VAL A 48 -144.27 -16.98 -11.05
N MET A 49 -145.07 -17.06 -9.99
CA MET A 49 -144.96 -16.23 -8.79
C MET A 49 -143.80 -16.71 -7.90
N ASN A 50 -143.41 -15.89 -6.92
CA ASN A 50 -142.29 -16.20 -6.02
C ASN A 50 -142.54 -17.41 -5.08
N ASP A 51 -143.78 -17.92 -4.97
CA ASP A 51 -144.12 -19.17 -4.26
C ASP A 51 -144.07 -20.43 -5.16
N GLY A 52 -143.79 -20.27 -6.46
CA GLY A 52 -143.75 -21.35 -7.44
C GLY A 52 -145.09 -21.64 -8.14
N SER A 53 -146.18 -20.94 -7.80
CA SER A 53 -147.46 -21.04 -8.50
C SER A 53 -147.44 -20.32 -9.85
N ILE A 54 -148.21 -20.79 -10.84
CA ILE A 54 -148.42 -20.07 -12.10
C ILE A 54 -149.60 -19.12 -11.89
N GLY A 55 -149.35 -17.81 -11.85
CA GLY A 55 -150.38 -16.79 -11.67
C GLY A 55 -151.17 -16.48 -12.95
N SER A 56 -150.50 -16.55 -14.11
CA SER A 56 -151.12 -16.45 -15.43
C SER A 56 -150.24 -17.07 -16.52
N THR A 57 -150.89 -17.48 -17.61
CA THR A 57 -150.23 -17.98 -18.82
C THR A 57 -150.77 -17.20 -20.02
N PHE A 58 -149.90 -16.68 -20.88
CA PHE A 58 -150.28 -15.85 -22.02
C PHE A 58 -149.35 -16.06 -23.24
N ASN A 59 -149.82 -15.67 -24.42
CA ASN A 59 -148.98 -15.63 -25.61
C ASN A 59 -148.22 -14.29 -25.62
N GLU A 60 -146.91 -14.32 -25.75
CA GLU A 60 -146.12 -13.12 -26.07
C GLU A 60 -145.99 -12.98 -27.60
N GLY A 61 -145.91 -11.74 -28.09
CA GLY A 61 -145.64 -11.39 -29.49
C GLY A 61 -144.33 -10.61 -29.66
N HIS A 62 -143.78 -10.55 -30.87
CA HIS A 62 -142.53 -9.84 -31.12
C HIS A 62 -142.78 -8.33 -31.16
N MET A 63 -142.57 -7.63 -30.04
CA MET A 63 -142.73 -6.17 -29.99
C MET A 63 -141.51 -5.45 -30.58
N THR A 64 -141.77 -4.47 -31.45
CA THR A 64 -140.76 -3.63 -32.09
C THR A 64 -141.11 -2.16 -31.99
N VAL A 65 -140.08 -1.31 -32.12
CA VAL A 65 -140.23 0.14 -32.29
C VAL A 65 -139.26 0.59 -33.38
N GLU A 66 -139.78 1.24 -34.43
CA GLU A 66 -139.04 1.55 -35.67
C GLU A 66 -138.32 0.33 -36.29
N GLY A 67 -138.86 -0.88 -36.10
CA GLY A 67 -138.30 -2.14 -36.60
C GLY A 67 -137.22 -2.79 -35.71
N GLU A 68 -136.79 -2.15 -34.62
CA GLU A 68 -135.84 -2.71 -33.65
C GLU A 68 -136.57 -3.36 -32.46
N ASP A 69 -135.99 -4.45 -31.93
CA ASP A 69 -136.49 -5.17 -30.75
C ASP A 69 -136.84 -4.21 -29.59
N ALA A 70 -138.05 -4.32 -29.05
CA ALA A 70 -138.47 -3.62 -27.85
C ALA A 70 -139.16 -4.58 -26.87
N TYR A 71 -139.09 -4.26 -25.58
CA TYR A 71 -139.47 -5.18 -24.51
C TYR A 71 -140.55 -4.60 -23.61
N CYS A 72 -141.53 -5.42 -23.23
CA CYS A 72 -142.52 -5.14 -22.20
C CYS A 72 -141.82 -4.90 -20.84
N ILE A 73 -142.01 -3.73 -20.22
CA ILE A 73 -141.36 -3.32 -18.95
C ILE A 73 -142.32 -3.27 -17.74
N ASP A 74 -143.38 -4.06 -17.79
CA ASP A 74 -144.36 -4.34 -16.72
C ASP A 74 -145.21 -5.54 -17.18
N ILE A 75 -145.00 -6.71 -16.59
CA ILE A 75 -145.71 -7.93 -16.97
C ILE A 75 -147.23 -7.90 -16.64
N ASN A 76 -147.71 -6.86 -15.96
CA ASN A 76 -149.10 -6.77 -15.51
C ASN A 76 -150.02 -6.05 -16.51
N THR A 77 -149.45 -5.36 -17.52
CA THR A 77 -150.20 -4.52 -18.46
C THR A 77 -150.13 -5.09 -19.87
N GLY A 78 -151.27 -5.16 -20.56
CA GLY A 78 -151.38 -5.70 -21.91
C GLY A 78 -150.93 -4.72 -23.00
N PHE A 79 -150.21 -5.21 -24.00
CA PHE A 79 -149.74 -4.41 -25.13
C PHE A 79 -150.84 -4.03 -26.12
N LYS A 80 -150.62 -2.90 -26.81
CA LYS A 80 -151.47 -2.34 -27.88
C LYS A 80 -150.56 -1.68 -28.92
N ASN A 81 -150.72 -2.04 -30.19
CA ASN A 81 -150.07 -1.35 -31.30
C ASN A 81 -150.55 0.12 -31.33
N GLY A 82 -149.64 1.06 -31.55
CA GLY A 82 -149.94 2.48 -31.55
C GLY A 82 -148.72 3.37 -31.38
N TYR A 83 -148.97 4.68 -31.44
CA TYR A 83 -147.96 5.70 -31.18
C TYR A 83 -147.64 5.85 -29.69
N LYS A 84 -146.35 5.89 -29.35
CA LYS A 84 -145.86 6.12 -27.98
C LYS A 84 -144.80 7.24 -27.95
N THR A 85 -144.83 8.08 -26.91
CA THR A 85 -143.84 9.12 -26.68
C THR A 85 -142.59 8.50 -26.04
N ARG A 86 -141.41 8.77 -26.62
CA ARG A 86 -140.12 8.25 -26.13
C ARG A 86 -139.51 9.16 -25.07
N SER A 87 -139.02 8.54 -24.00
CA SER A 87 -138.20 9.14 -22.94
C SER A 87 -136.87 8.38 -22.79
N ASP A 88 -135.87 9.00 -22.17
CA ASP A 88 -134.63 8.32 -21.77
C ASP A 88 -134.90 7.46 -20.52
N ALA A 89 -134.36 6.24 -20.46
CA ALA A 89 -134.59 5.32 -19.35
C ALA A 89 -134.12 5.88 -17.99
N SER A 90 -133.11 6.76 -17.97
CA SER A 90 -132.64 7.43 -16.75
C SER A 90 -133.70 8.33 -16.08
N THR A 91 -134.78 8.67 -16.78
CA THR A 91 -135.93 9.40 -16.20
C THR A 91 -136.80 8.55 -15.28
N ARG A 92 -136.74 7.21 -15.39
CA ARG A 92 -137.57 6.26 -14.62
C ARG A 92 -136.77 5.13 -13.95
N MET A 93 -135.51 4.92 -14.31
CA MET A 93 -134.64 3.86 -13.83
C MET A 93 -133.27 4.42 -13.42
N THR A 94 -132.69 3.86 -12.37
CA THR A 94 -131.30 4.15 -11.98
C THR A 94 -130.30 3.54 -12.97
N ALA A 95 -129.09 4.08 -13.03
CA ALA A 95 -128.02 3.53 -13.89
C ALA A 95 -127.71 2.04 -13.60
N ASP A 96 -127.81 1.61 -12.34
CA ASP A 96 -127.65 0.20 -11.95
C ASP A 96 -128.78 -0.69 -12.48
N GLN A 97 -130.04 -0.21 -12.47
CA GLN A 97 -131.19 -0.90 -13.07
C GLN A 97 -131.06 -1.01 -14.60
N ILE A 98 -130.64 0.07 -15.25
CA ILE A 98 -130.40 0.11 -16.71
C ILE A 98 -129.29 -0.86 -17.09
N ALA A 99 -128.16 -0.84 -16.36
CA ALA A 99 -127.03 -1.75 -16.62
C ALA A 99 -127.39 -3.22 -16.39
N ASP A 100 -128.12 -3.55 -15.33
CA ASP A 100 -128.55 -4.92 -15.03
C ASP A 100 -129.48 -5.50 -16.12
N VAL A 101 -130.43 -4.70 -16.62
CA VAL A 101 -131.30 -5.10 -17.74
C VAL A 101 -130.51 -5.17 -19.06
N ALA A 102 -129.73 -4.14 -19.40
CA ALA A 102 -129.01 -4.06 -20.68
C ALA A 102 -127.93 -5.16 -20.81
N LEU A 103 -127.14 -5.40 -19.76
CA LEU A 103 -126.14 -6.47 -19.75
C LEU A 103 -126.78 -7.86 -19.73
N SER A 104 -127.97 -8.03 -19.11
CA SER A 104 -128.72 -9.28 -19.20
C SER A 104 -129.21 -9.57 -20.63
N ILE A 105 -129.74 -8.55 -21.32
CA ILE A 105 -130.12 -8.66 -22.74
C ILE A 105 -128.91 -8.97 -23.61
N GLU A 106 -127.78 -8.30 -23.39
CA GLU A 106 -126.56 -8.52 -24.17
C GLU A 106 -125.94 -9.91 -23.91
N TYR A 107 -125.99 -10.41 -22.67
CA TYR A 107 -125.67 -11.82 -22.39
C TYR A 107 -126.56 -12.77 -23.20
N VAL A 108 -127.88 -12.56 -23.23
CA VAL A 108 -128.78 -13.39 -24.04
C VAL A 108 -128.44 -13.28 -25.53
N LYS A 109 -128.13 -12.09 -26.05
CA LYS A 109 -127.68 -11.89 -27.44
C LYS A 109 -126.40 -12.68 -27.75
N GLN A 110 -125.47 -12.80 -26.79
CA GLN A 110 -124.24 -13.60 -26.95
C GLN A 110 -124.48 -15.11 -26.80
N TYR A 111 -125.30 -15.52 -25.83
CA TYR A 111 -125.70 -16.91 -25.62
C TYR A 111 -126.44 -17.48 -26.84
N THR A 112 -127.45 -16.76 -27.36
CA THR A 112 -128.23 -17.23 -28.52
C THR A 112 -127.45 -17.22 -29.84
N LYS A 113 -126.33 -16.48 -29.92
CA LYS A 113 -125.39 -16.54 -31.05
C LYS A 113 -124.42 -17.73 -30.97
N SER A 114 -124.19 -18.28 -29.77
CA SER A 114 -123.22 -19.34 -29.51
C SER A 114 -123.84 -20.74 -29.35
N HIS A 115 -125.15 -20.82 -29.11
CA HIS A 115 -125.87 -22.09 -28.90
C HIS A 115 -126.75 -22.44 -30.11
N THR A 116 -126.59 -23.66 -30.65
CA THR A 116 -127.40 -24.16 -31.76
C THR A 116 -128.75 -24.72 -31.26
N GLY A 117 -129.80 -24.57 -32.06
CA GLY A 117 -131.14 -25.10 -31.77
C GLY A 117 -132.15 -24.10 -31.18
N LEU A 118 -131.78 -22.83 -31.00
CA LEU A 118 -132.72 -21.75 -30.66
C LEU A 118 -133.16 -20.99 -31.91
N SER A 119 -134.44 -20.66 -32.01
CA SER A 119 -134.99 -19.82 -33.09
C SER A 119 -134.83 -18.32 -32.77
N SER A 120 -135.06 -17.45 -33.76
CA SER A 120 -135.16 -15.99 -33.55
C SER A 120 -136.24 -15.63 -32.53
N GLN A 121 -137.39 -16.32 -32.58
CA GLN A 121 -138.50 -16.17 -31.64
C GLN A 121 -138.10 -16.59 -30.22
N HIS A 122 -137.43 -17.74 -30.05
CA HIS A 122 -136.90 -18.16 -28.74
C HIS A 122 -135.86 -17.16 -28.21
N ALA A 123 -135.04 -16.60 -29.09
CA ALA A 123 -134.04 -15.61 -28.71
C ALA A 123 -134.67 -14.28 -28.25
N TYR A 124 -135.74 -13.80 -28.90
CA TYR A 124 -136.51 -12.65 -28.43
C TYR A 124 -137.23 -12.96 -27.10
N LEU A 125 -137.91 -14.12 -27.02
CA LEU A 125 -138.62 -14.56 -25.83
C LEU A 125 -137.70 -14.64 -24.60
N LEU A 126 -136.48 -15.18 -24.75
CA LEU A 126 -135.47 -15.17 -23.68
C LEU A 126 -135.04 -13.75 -23.27
N ARG A 127 -134.87 -12.82 -24.22
CA ARG A 127 -134.54 -11.41 -23.93
C ARG A 127 -135.66 -10.74 -23.13
N GLN A 128 -136.92 -10.96 -23.53
CA GLN A 128 -138.10 -10.47 -22.82
C GLN A 128 -138.24 -11.06 -21.40
N LEU A 129 -137.95 -12.35 -21.24
CA LEU A 129 -138.00 -13.01 -19.93
C LEU A 129 -136.94 -12.46 -18.97
N VAL A 130 -135.70 -12.22 -19.40
CA VAL A 130 -134.72 -11.55 -18.52
C VAL A 130 -135.12 -10.11 -18.21
N VAL A 131 -135.72 -9.35 -19.13
CA VAL A 131 -136.23 -7.99 -18.83
C VAL A 131 -137.18 -8.02 -17.65
N TRP A 132 -138.21 -8.88 -17.69
CA TRP A 132 -139.11 -9.01 -16.55
C TRP A 132 -138.42 -9.57 -15.30
N GLN A 133 -137.51 -10.55 -15.42
CA GLN A 133 -136.83 -11.13 -14.27
C GLN A 133 -135.86 -10.17 -13.57
N ARG A 134 -135.22 -9.25 -14.31
CA ARG A 134 -134.38 -8.20 -13.72
C ARG A 134 -135.27 -7.09 -13.13
N LEU A 135 -136.26 -6.60 -13.88
CA LEU A 135 -137.14 -5.53 -13.41
C LEU A 135 -138.01 -5.93 -12.22
N SER A 136 -138.49 -7.18 -12.14
CA SER A 136 -139.25 -7.68 -10.97
C SER A 136 -138.47 -7.57 -9.67
N VAL A 137 -137.18 -7.92 -9.68
CA VAL A 137 -136.26 -7.77 -8.52
C VAL A 137 -136.07 -6.30 -8.12
N HIS A 138 -136.16 -5.38 -9.07
CA HIS A 138 -135.97 -3.94 -8.85
C HIS A 138 -137.25 -3.18 -8.49
N LEU A 139 -138.41 -3.67 -8.92
CA LEU A 139 -139.71 -2.98 -8.86
C LEU A 139 -140.78 -3.73 -8.06
N GLY A 140 -140.46 -4.91 -7.52
CA GLY A 140 -141.26 -5.64 -6.53
C GLY A 140 -142.42 -6.46 -7.10
N TRP A 141 -142.46 -6.74 -8.41
CA TRP A 141 -143.60 -7.40 -9.08
C TRP A 141 -143.86 -8.85 -8.67
N SER A 142 -142.96 -9.47 -7.89
CA SER A 142 -143.10 -10.82 -7.34
C SER A 142 -143.23 -11.93 -8.39
N CYS A 143 -142.59 -11.73 -9.55
CA CYS A 143 -142.53 -12.69 -10.66
C CYS A 143 -141.07 -13.00 -11.06
N ASP A 144 -140.19 -13.18 -10.08
CA ASP A 144 -138.75 -13.41 -10.27
C ASP A 144 -138.43 -14.79 -10.88
N ASN A 145 -139.47 -15.62 -11.06
CA ASN A 145 -139.43 -16.95 -11.66
C ASN A 145 -140.12 -17.02 -13.04
N VAL A 146 -140.52 -15.88 -13.63
CA VAL A 146 -141.15 -15.82 -14.96
C VAL A 146 -140.33 -16.59 -16.01
N ARG A 147 -141.02 -17.41 -16.81
CA ARG A 147 -140.39 -18.36 -17.75
C ARG A 147 -141.22 -18.51 -19.01
N ALA A 148 -140.58 -18.99 -20.07
CA ALA A 148 -141.29 -19.62 -21.18
C ALA A 148 -141.89 -20.95 -20.69
N ALA A 149 -142.99 -21.37 -21.29
CA ALA A 149 -143.48 -22.74 -21.11
C ALA A 149 -142.41 -23.76 -21.57
N TYR A 150 -142.31 -24.90 -20.86
CA TYR A 150 -141.19 -25.83 -21.02
C TYR A 150 -141.22 -26.66 -22.32
N ASP A 151 -142.31 -26.60 -23.07
CA ASP A 151 -142.47 -27.11 -24.44
C ASP A 151 -141.92 -26.13 -25.50
N GLU A 152 -141.97 -24.81 -25.25
CA GLU A 152 -141.34 -23.80 -26.10
C GLU A 152 -139.82 -23.73 -25.86
N ILE A 153 -139.40 -23.62 -24.59
CA ILE A 153 -137.97 -23.58 -24.20
C ILE A 153 -137.73 -24.42 -22.95
N SER A 154 -136.88 -25.45 -23.08
CA SER A 154 -136.60 -26.40 -22.00
C SER A 154 -136.06 -25.72 -20.72
N LYS A 155 -136.43 -26.28 -19.56
CA LYS A 155 -136.07 -25.72 -18.25
C LYS A 155 -134.56 -25.47 -18.11
N SER A 156 -133.72 -26.39 -18.56
CA SER A 156 -132.26 -26.29 -18.42
C SER A 156 -131.67 -25.09 -19.15
N VAL A 157 -132.17 -24.78 -20.37
CA VAL A 157 -131.73 -23.60 -21.13
C VAL A 157 -132.15 -22.32 -20.42
N GLN A 158 -133.38 -22.27 -19.86
CA GLN A 158 -133.84 -21.10 -19.12
C GLN A 158 -133.07 -20.89 -17.81
N ASP A 159 -132.85 -21.96 -17.03
CA ASP A 159 -132.04 -21.93 -15.81
C ASP A 159 -130.62 -21.40 -16.08
N GLU A 160 -129.97 -21.93 -17.13
CA GLU A 160 -128.63 -21.54 -17.56
C GLU A 160 -128.58 -20.07 -18.00
N VAL A 161 -129.52 -19.65 -18.87
CA VAL A 161 -129.61 -18.27 -19.35
C VAL A 161 -129.81 -17.27 -18.20
N PHE A 162 -130.70 -17.58 -17.26
CA PHE A 162 -130.99 -16.68 -16.13
C PHE A 162 -129.84 -16.64 -15.09
N ALA A 163 -129.11 -17.73 -14.91
CA ALA A 163 -127.91 -17.75 -14.06
C ALA A 163 -126.74 -17.01 -14.73
N GLY A 164 -126.51 -17.28 -16.02
CA GLY A 164 -125.46 -16.68 -16.83
C GLY A 164 -125.62 -15.16 -16.98
N ALA A 165 -126.84 -14.67 -17.21
CA ALA A 165 -127.13 -13.23 -17.27
C ALA A 165 -126.74 -12.52 -15.96
N LYS A 166 -127.12 -13.07 -14.81
CA LYS A 166 -126.79 -12.52 -13.48
C LYS A 166 -125.27 -12.54 -13.20
N ALA A 167 -124.56 -13.56 -13.67
CA ALA A 167 -123.10 -13.62 -13.59
C ALA A 167 -122.44 -12.58 -14.51
N PHE A 168 -122.88 -12.49 -15.76
CA PHE A 168 -122.37 -11.56 -16.77
C PHE A 168 -122.56 -10.09 -16.36
N VAL A 169 -123.73 -9.72 -15.82
CA VAL A 169 -123.97 -8.38 -15.24
C VAL A 169 -122.93 -8.06 -14.17
N LYS A 170 -122.68 -9.01 -13.24
CA LYS A 170 -121.77 -8.82 -12.11
C LYS A 170 -120.32 -8.65 -12.57
N GLU A 171 -119.89 -9.42 -13.57
CA GLU A 171 -118.54 -9.38 -14.13
C GLU A 171 -118.30 -8.16 -15.04
N ASN A 172 -119.33 -7.68 -15.74
CA ASN A 172 -119.23 -6.62 -16.74
C ASN A 172 -119.69 -5.24 -16.25
N LYS A 173 -120.05 -5.09 -14.98
CA LYS A 173 -120.44 -3.81 -14.39
C LYS A 173 -119.31 -2.78 -14.53
N GLY A 174 -119.57 -1.73 -15.31
CA GLY A 174 -118.59 -0.67 -15.62
C GLY A 174 -117.68 -0.94 -16.83
N ARG A 175 -117.69 -2.16 -17.41
CA ARG A 175 -116.97 -2.47 -18.66
C ARG A 175 -117.72 -1.98 -19.92
N TYR A 176 -119.02 -1.71 -19.78
CA TYR A 176 -119.92 -1.26 -20.85
C TYR A 176 -120.44 0.15 -20.56
N ASP A 177 -120.94 0.82 -21.60
CA ASP A 177 -121.88 1.93 -21.51
C ASP A 177 -123.29 1.38 -21.72
N CYS A 178 -124.15 1.58 -20.71
CA CYS A 178 -125.49 1.01 -20.67
C CYS A 178 -126.52 2.13 -20.66
N TYR A 179 -127.40 2.14 -21.67
CA TYR A 179 -128.44 3.15 -21.84
C TYR A 179 -129.73 2.51 -22.36
N GLY A 180 -130.81 3.29 -22.44
CA GLY A 180 -132.07 2.81 -22.97
C GLY A 180 -133.11 3.89 -23.15
N TYR A 181 -134.21 3.53 -23.80
CA TYR A 181 -135.35 4.39 -24.06
C TYR A 181 -136.63 3.72 -23.57
N ILE A 182 -137.53 4.51 -22.99
CA ILE A 182 -138.82 4.07 -22.45
C ILE A 182 -139.94 4.76 -23.22
N TYR A 183 -140.83 3.97 -23.80
CA TYR A 183 -141.88 4.39 -24.71
C TYR A 183 -143.23 4.30 -24.01
N THR A 184 -143.85 5.44 -23.76
CA THR A 184 -145.09 5.57 -22.96
C THR A 184 -146.28 5.97 -23.82
N GLY A 185 -147.45 5.38 -23.58
CA GLY A 185 -148.68 5.69 -24.34
C GLY A 185 -149.84 4.79 -23.93
N GLU A 186 -150.77 4.50 -24.85
CA GLU A 186 -151.90 3.62 -24.54
C GLU A 186 -151.48 2.14 -24.44
N GLY A 187 -152.00 1.43 -23.43
CA GLY A 187 -151.58 0.05 -23.14
C GLY A 187 -150.16 0.00 -22.60
N GLN A 188 -149.49 -1.13 -22.77
CA GLN A 188 -148.21 -1.39 -22.12
C GLN A 188 -147.06 -0.45 -22.56
N ASP A 189 -146.25 -0.01 -21.59
CA ASP A 189 -144.98 0.68 -21.82
C ASP A 189 -143.94 -0.29 -22.39
N LEU A 190 -143.10 0.19 -23.33
CA LEU A 190 -141.97 -0.57 -23.86
C LEU A 190 -140.63 0.03 -23.46
N GLY A 191 -139.60 -0.81 -23.36
CA GLY A 191 -138.21 -0.43 -23.15
C GLY A 191 -137.30 -0.99 -24.22
N GLN A 192 -136.42 -0.17 -24.77
CA GLN A 192 -135.25 -0.60 -25.55
C GLN A 192 -134.00 -0.36 -24.72
N PHE A 193 -133.11 -1.36 -24.60
CA PHE A 193 -131.92 -1.29 -23.77
C PHE A 193 -130.69 -1.77 -24.53
N PHE A 194 -129.58 -1.04 -24.36
CA PHE A 194 -128.34 -1.21 -25.10
C PHE A 194 -127.17 -1.24 -24.13
N ALA A 195 -126.23 -2.16 -24.36
CA ALA A 195 -124.96 -2.24 -23.67
C ALA A 195 -123.84 -2.27 -24.72
N GLU A 196 -123.14 -1.16 -24.87
CA GLU A 196 -121.99 -1.03 -25.78
C GLU A 196 -120.70 -1.26 -25.00
N LEU A 197 -119.77 -2.07 -25.52
CA LEU A 197 -118.49 -2.32 -24.83
C LEU A 197 -117.70 -1.01 -24.75
N ALA A 198 -117.31 -0.60 -23.55
CA ALA A 198 -116.70 0.70 -23.29
C ALA A 198 -115.25 0.60 -22.78
N VAL A 199 -114.61 -0.57 -22.93
CA VAL A 199 -113.25 -0.86 -22.49
C VAL A 199 -112.35 -1.35 -23.62
N GLY A 200 -111.05 -1.13 -23.44
CA GLY A 200 -109.96 -1.72 -24.21
C GLY A 200 -108.72 -1.86 -23.34
N ASN A 201 -107.60 -2.24 -23.94
CA ASN A 201 -106.37 -2.51 -23.20
C ASN A 201 -105.30 -1.45 -23.44
N GLY A 202 -104.56 -1.10 -22.38
CA GLY A 202 -103.34 -0.31 -22.44
C GLY A 202 -102.14 -1.14 -22.00
N LYS A 203 -100.99 -0.95 -22.66
CA LYS A 203 -99.68 -1.46 -22.21
C LYS A 203 -98.54 -0.54 -22.63
N ILE A 204 -97.38 -0.70 -22.03
CA ILE A 204 -96.19 0.10 -22.30
C ILE A 204 -95.07 -0.79 -22.86
N GLN A 205 -94.33 -0.27 -23.84
CA GLN A 205 -93.09 -0.81 -24.36
C GLN A 205 -91.98 0.23 -24.19
N LYS A 206 -91.06 -0.03 -23.27
CA LYS A 206 -89.89 0.78 -22.95
C LYS A 206 -88.66 0.30 -23.73
N SER A 207 -87.80 1.22 -24.14
CA SER A 207 -86.47 0.92 -24.67
C SER A 207 -85.37 1.79 -24.03
N SER A 208 -84.10 1.46 -24.28
CA SER A 208 -83.03 2.45 -24.15
C SER A 208 -83.17 3.49 -25.28
N SER A 209 -82.86 4.75 -25.01
CA SER A 209 -82.66 5.79 -26.04
C SER A 209 -81.27 5.72 -26.69
N ASN A 210 -80.31 5.04 -26.07
CA ASN A 210 -78.98 4.79 -26.61
C ASN A 210 -78.55 3.33 -26.40
N THR A 211 -78.91 2.47 -27.35
CA THR A 211 -78.58 1.05 -27.31
C THR A 211 -77.08 0.77 -27.43
N THR A 212 -76.27 1.71 -27.93
CA THR A 212 -74.80 1.52 -28.04
C THR A 212 -74.10 1.51 -26.67
N VAL A 213 -74.75 2.08 -25.66
CA VAL A 213 -74.29 2.14 -24.25
C VAL A 213 -74.79 0.94 -23.44
N THR A 214 -75.97 0.39 -23.78
CA THR A 214 -76.70 -0.55 -22.91
C THR A 214 -76.81 -1.98 -23.44
N ASN A 215 -76.52 -2.23 -24.73
CA ASN A 215 -76.71 -3.55 -25.32
C ASN A 215 -75.58 -4.51 -24.93
N GLY A 216 -75.92 -5.60 -24.24
CA GLY A 216 -74.95 -6.59 -23.74
C GLY A 216 -74.33 -6.25 -22.38
N ASN A 217 -74.68 -5.11 -21.77
CA ASN A 217 -74.10 -4.65 -20.52
C ASN A 217 -75.09 -4.81 -19.35
N ASP A 218 -74.85 -5.79 -18.48
CA ASP A 218 -75.66 -6.12 -17.30
C ASP A 218 -75.69 -5.01 -16.23
N CYS A 219 -74.90 -3.94 -16.36
CA CYS A 219 -75.09 -2.72 -15.56
C CYS A 219 -76.43 -2.05 -15.83
N TYR A 220 -77.04 -2.25 -17.00
CA TYR A 220 -78.32 -1.70 -17.39
C TYR A 220 -79.43 -2.77 -17.40
N SER A 221 -80.66 -2.39 -17.07
CA SER A 221 -81.82 -3.25 -17.27
C SER A 221 -83.04 -2.43 -17.66
N LEU A 222 -83.94 -3.00 -18.46
CA LEU A 222 -85.27 -2.44 -18.71
C LEU A 222 -86.33 -3.02 -17.75
N SER A 223 -85.97 -3.95 -16.87
CA SER A 223 -86.89 -4.59 -15.93
C SER A 223 -87.13 -3.74 -14.68
N GLY A 224 -88.36 -3.78 -14.14
CA GLY A 224 -88.71 -3.14 -12.87
C GLY A 224 -88.96 -1.62 -12.94
N THR A 225 -89.01 -1.05 -14.14
CA THR A 225 -89.53 0.31 -14.35
C THR A 225 -90.97 0.35 -13.89
N THR A 226 -91.36 1.36 -13.12
CA THR A 226 -92.73 1.50 -12.62
C THR A 226 -93.40 2.74 -13.22
N TYR A 227 -94.52 2.55 -13.90
CA TYR A 227 -95.35 3.61 -14.47
C TYR A 227 -96.69 3.71 -13.73
N GLY A 228 -97.06 4.91 -13.30
CA GLY A 228 -98.45 5.18 -12.93
C GLY A 228 -99.27 5.57 -14.18
N VAL A 229 -100.46 5.00 -14.29
CA VAL A 229 -101.49 5.42 -15.25
C VAL A 229 -102.57 6.20 -14.49
N TYR A 230 -102.93 7.36 -14.99
CA TYR A 230 -103.75 8.35 -14.30
C TYR A 230 -104.90 8.85 -15.17
N SER A 231 -106.04 9.14 -14.53
CA SER A 231 -107.24 9.70 -15.19
C SER A 231 -107.21 11.24 -15.33
N ASP A 232 -106.19 11.90 -14.79
CA ASP A 232 -106.03 13.35 -14.80
C ASP A 232 -104.62 13.80 -15.22
N LYS A 233 -104.53 14.99 -15.84
CA LYS A 233 -103.26 15.57 -16.31
C LYS A 233 -102.29 15.93 -15.18
N GLY A 234 -102.77 16.06 -13.93
CA GLY A 234 -101.93 16.29 -12.77
C GLY A 234 -101.24 15.03 -12.25
N CYS A 235 -101.58 13.85 -12.78
CA CYS A 235 -101.14 12.55 -12.27
C CYS A 235 -101.44 12.37 -10.78
N THR A 236 -102.68 12.71 -10.36
CA THR A 236 -103.14 12.63 -8.97
C THR A 236 -104.13 11.48 -8.72
N LYS A 237 -104.86 11.04 -9.74
CA LYS A 237 -105.88 9.99 -9.69
C LYS A 237 -105.42 8.76 -10.47
N SER A 238 -104.54 7.98 -9.84
CA SER A 238 -104.06 6.72 -10.42
C SER A 238 -105.22 5.74 -10.61
N VAL A 239 -105.23 5.07 -11.77
CA VAL A 239 -106.20 4.03 -12.13
C VAL A 239 -105.52 2.67 -12.35
N ALA A 240 -104.22 2.66 -12.64
CA ALA A 240 -103.40 1.46 -12.75
C ALA A 240 -101.92 1.78 -12.47
N THR A 241 -101.15 0.75 -12.15
CA THR A 241 -99.69 0.78 -12.15
C THR A 241 -99.19 -0.34 -13.04
N LEU A 242 -98.23 -0.04 -13.93
CA LEU A 242 -97.63 -0.99 -14.85
C LEU A 242 -96.13 -1.13 -14.58
N THR A 243 -95.64 -2.36 -14.54
CA THR A 243 -94.21 -2.66 -14.33
C THR A 243 -93.64 -3.38 -15.54
N THR A 244 -92.43 -3.01 -15.97
CA THR A 244 -91.76 -3.65 -17.12
C THR A 244 -91.04 -4.94 -16.74
N ASN A 245 -91.07 -5.92 -17.65
CA ASN A 245 -90.18 -7.09 -17.63
C ASN A 245 -88.83 -6.79 -18.29
N ALA A 246 -87.92 -7.78 -18.31
CA ALA A 246 -86.58 -7.63 -18.88
C ALA A 246 -86.55 -7.20 -20.36
N ASN A 247 -87.60 -7.52 -21.13
CA ASN A 247 -87.75 -7.10 -22.53
C ASN A 247 -88.36 -5.68 -22.67
N GLY A 248 -88.48 -4.92 -21.58
CA GLY A 248 -89.07 -3.58 -21.56
C GLY A 248 -90.59 -3.53 -21.73
N ASN A 249 -91.28 -4.66 -21.81
CA ASN A 249 -92.73 -4.71 -22.01
C ASN A 249 -93.46 -4.83 -20.66
N THR A 250 -94.62 -4.19 -20.54
CA THR A 250 -95.57 -4.44 -19.44
C THR A 250 -96.65 -5.44 -19.88
N ASP A 251 -97.32 -6.03 -18.90
CA ASP A 251 -98.61 -6.68 -19.14
C ASP A 251 -99.67 -5.65 -19.60
N THR A 252 -100.80 -6.15 -20.12
CA THR A 252 -101.96 -5.33 -20.49
C THR A 252 -102.84 -5.06 -19.27
N VAL A 253 -103.27 -3.81 -19.11
CA VAL A 253 -104.35 -3.44 -18.19
C VAL A 253 -105.59 -3.02 -18.97
N GLU A 254 -106.75 -3.54 -18.60
CA GLU A 254 -108.03 -3.12 -19.15
C GLU A 254 -108.44 -1.77 -18.54
N LEU A 255 -108.85 -0.84 -19.41
CA LEU A 255 -109.23 0.53 -19.07
C LEU A 255 -110.43 0.95 -19.93
N ARG A 256 -111.27 1.84 -19.41
CA ARG A 256 -112.36 2.42 -20.19
C ARG A 256 -111.83 3.28 -21.33
N ALA A 257 -112.51 3.30 -22.48
CA ALA A 257 -112.07 4.02 -23.67
C ALA A 257 -111.98 5.54 -23.38
N SER A 258 -110.76 6.05 -23.30
CA SER A 258 -110.44 7.43 -22.89
C SER A 258 -108.96 7.74 -23.14
N THR A 259 -108.54 8.99 -22.89
CA THR A 259 -107.13 9.37 -22.86
C THR A 259 -106.62 9.43 -21.42
N TYR A 260 -105.67 8.55 -21.11
CA TYR A 260 -104.99 8.50 -19.82
C TYR A 260 -103.64 9.21 -19.87
N TYR A 261 -103.18 9.66 -18.72
CA TYR A 261 -101.85 10.23 -18.53
C TYR A 261 -100.93 9.18 -17.92
N VAL A 262 -99.76 8.98 -18.49
CA VAL A 262 -98.80 7.97 -18.05
C VAL A 262 -97.52 8.69 -17.63
N LYS A 263 -97.08 8.43 -16.40
CA LYS A 263 -95.88 9.03 -15.83
C LYS A 263 -95.02 7.94 -15.19
N GLU A 264 -93.71 7.99 -15.44
CA GLU A 264 -92.77 7.16 -14.73
C GLU A 264 -92.63 7.59 -13.26
N THR A 265 -92.58 6.60 -12.36
CA THR A 265 -92.44 6.82 -10.92
C THR A 265 -91.15 6.20 -10.35
N LYS A 266 -90.53 5.29 -11.11
CA LYS A 266 -89.25 4.65 -10.76
C LYS A 266 -88.53 4.16 -12.02
N ALA A 267 -87.32 4.66 -12.23
CA ALA A 267 -86.40 4.18 -13.26
C ALA A 267 -85.89 2.76 -12.96
N PRO A 268 -85.55 1.97 -14.00
CA PRO A 268 -84.87 0.69 -13.82
C PRO A 268 -83.34 0.89 -13.65
N LYS A 269 -82.62 -0.20 -13.35
CA LYS A 269 -81.17 -0.19 -13.10
C LYS A 269 -80.40 0.46 -14.25
N GLY A 270 -79.53 1.42 -13.95
CA GLY A 270 -78.67 2.12 -14.91
C GLY A 270 -79.35 3.22 -15.75
N PHE A 271 -80.62 3.56 -15.52
CA PHE A 271 -81.33 4.58 -16.31
C PHE A 271 -81.77 5.80 -15.48
N GLN A 272 -81.81 6.96 -16.13
CA GLN A 272 -82.31 8.21 -15.55
C GLN A 272 -83.83 8.19 -15.43
N LEU A 273 -84.38 8.78 -14.37
CA LEU A 273 -85.84 8.88 -14.22
C LEU A 273 -86.41 9.84 -15.26
N ASP A 274 -87.20 9.30 -16.19
CA ASP A 274 -88.00 10.12 -17.08
C ASP A 274 -89.02 10.96 -16.30
N LYS A 275 -89.00 12.26 -16.57
CA LYS A 275 -89.83 13.28 -15.91
C LYS A 275 -91.00 13.72 -16.78
N ASN A 276 -91.11 13.20 -18.00
CA ASN A 276 -92.23 13.48 -18.90
C ASN A 276 -93.54 12.86 -18.41
N VAL A 277 -94.66 13.41 -18.90
CA VAL A 277 -96.00 12.85 -18.75
C VAL A 277 -96.54 12.60 -20.15
N TYR A 278 -96.66 11.32 -20.51
CA TYR A 278 -97.18 10.87 -21.79
C TYR A 278 -98.71 10.76 -21.77
N THR A 279 -99.31 10.65 -22.96
CA THR A 279 -100.74 10.37 -23.13
C THR A 279 -100.95 9.04 -23.82
N MET A 280 -101.82 8.18 -23.27
CA MET A 280 -102.23 6.91 -23.85
C MET A 280 -103.74 6.91 -24.07
N THR A 281 -104.17 6.98 -25.34
CA THR A 281 -105.59 6.87 -25.70
C THR A 281 -105.95 5.40 -25.92
N VAL A 282 -106.80 4.87 -25.03
CA VAL A 282 -107.36 3.52 -25.12
C VAL A 282 -108.65 3.59 -25.94
N LYS A 283 -108.83 2.70 -26.93
CA LYS A 283 -110.07 2.56 -27.70
C LYS A 283 -110.79 1.27 -27.34
N VAL A 284 -112.11 1.24 -27.55
CA VAL A 284 -112.96 0.05 -27.38
C VAL A 284 -112.39 -1.14 -28.15
N ASN A 285 -112.25 -2.29 -27.48
CA ASN A 285 -111.83 -3.58 -28.05
C ASN A 285 -110.44 -3.57 -28.75
N GLU A 286 -109.62 -2.53 -28.56
CA GLU A 286 -108.24 -2.46 -29.07
C GLU A 286 -107.21 -2.67 -27.94
N THR A 287 -105.93 -2.87 -28.31
CA THR A 287 -104.80 -2.83 -27.37
C THR A 287 -103.83 -1.71 -27.77
N THR A 288 -103.91 -0.56 -27.09
CA THR A 288 -102.98 0.55 -27.28
C THR A 288 -101.63 0.21 -26.63
N THR A 289 -100.54 0.34 -27.39
CA THR A 289 -99.17 0.22 -26.88
C THR A 289 -98.51 1.59 -26.88
N LEU A 290 -98.29 2.17 -25.70
CA LEU A 290 -97.49 3.38 -25.54
C LEU A 290 -96.00 3.01 -25.63
N LYS A 291 -95.22 3.71 -26.47
CA LYS A 291 -93.77 3.51 -26.60
C LYS A 291 -93.01 4.68 -25.98
N VAL A 292 -92.00 4.37 -25.17
CA VAL A 292 -91.23 5.31 -24.34
C VAL A 292 -89.77 4.85 -24.22
N SER A 293 -88.85 5.74 -23.84
CA SER A 293 -87.43 5.39 -23.77
C SER A 293 -86.63 6.25 -22.78
N ASP A 294 -85.75 5.63 -22.01
CA ASP A 294 -84.89 6.33 -21.04
C ASP A 294 -83.53 6.71 -21.58
N ILE A 295 -82.95 7.74 -20.97
CA ILE A 295 -81.54 8.08 -21.09
C ILE A 295 -80.75 7.17 -20.13
N PRO A 296 -79.83 6.32 -20.62
CA PRO A 296 -78.96 5.55 -19.73
C PRO A 296 -77.96 6.46 -19.02
N LYS A 297 -77.68 6.18 -17.74
CA LYS A 297 -76.66 6.89 -16.96
C LYS A 297 -75.28 6.61 -17.56
N VAL A 298 -74.46 7.64 -17.69
CA VAL A 298 -73.07 7.62 -18.18
C VAL A 298 -72.27 8.67 -17.40
N THR A 299 -70.94 8.60 -17.45
CA THR A 299 -70.06 9.72 -17.03
C THR A 299 -69.49 10.42 -18.26
N ASP A 300 -69.59 11.75 -18.31
CA ASP A 300 -68.80 12.62 -19.20
C ASP A 300 -67.54 13.18 -18.51
N THR A 301 -67.41 12.97 -17.19
CA THR A 301 -66.17 13.18 -16.45
C THR A 301 -65.27 11.98 -16.69
N LEU A 302 -64.30 12.16 -17.60
CA LEU A 302 -63.36 11.14 -18.04
C LEU A 302 -62.02 11.24 -17.30
N VAL A 303 -61.20 10.19 -17.39
CA VAL A 303 -59.85 10.18 -16.82
C VAL A 303 -58.89 10.97 -17.73
N GLU A 304 -58.06 11.78 -17.11
CA GLU A 304 -57.05 12.63 -17.74
C GLU A 304 -55.68 12.38 -17.09
N LEU A 305 -54.66 12.19 -17.95
CA LEU A 305 -53.31 11.82 -17.56
C LEU A 305 -52.32 12.93 -17.92
N PHE A 306 -51.52 13.37 -16.94
CA PHE A 306 -50.50 14.41 -17.07
C PHE A 306 -49.11 13.79 -16.98
N LYS A 307 -48.37 13.78 -18.09
CA LYS A 307 -47.02 13.23 -18.15
C LYS A 307 -46.01 14.16 -17.48
N ILE A 308 -45.21 13.62 -16.58
CA ILE A 308 -44.16 14.36 -15.86
C ILE A 308 -42.84 13.56 -15.84
N ASP A 309 -41.73 14.27 -15.76
CA ASP A 309 -40.43 13.69 -15.42
C ASP A 309 -40.42 13.29 -13.93
N MET A 310 -40.03 12.05 -13.64
CA MET A 310 -40.09 11.47 -12.29
C MET A 310 -39.10 12.12 -11.31
N GLU A 311 -37.90 12.47 -11.79
CA GLU A 311 -36.78 12.90 -10.93
C GLU A 311 -36.93 14.35 -10.47
N THR A 312 -37.40 15.23 -11.36
CA THR A 312 -37.70 16.63 -11.06
C THR A 312 -39.15 16.85 -10.61
N SER A 313 -40.03 15.86 -10.81
CA SER A 313 -41.48 15.91 -10.54
C SER A 313 -42.20 17.06 -11.26
N LYS A 314 -41.87 17.29 -12.54
CA LYS A 314 -42.38 18.43 -13.35
C LYS A 314 -42.88 18.01 -14.72
N ALA A 315 -43.83 18.77 -15.25
CA ALA A 315 -44.29 18.71 -16.65
C ALA A 315 -43.28 19.36 -17.64
N THR A 316 -41.98 19.28 -17.36
CA THR A 316 -40.91 19.79 -18.21
C THR A 316 -39.91 18.67 -18.42
N PRO A 317 -39.62 18.24 -19.66
CA PRO A 317 -38.67 17.17 -19.88
C PRO A 317 -37.25 17.60 -19.49
N GLN A 318 -36.44 16.64 -19.03
CA GLN A 318 -35.00 16.84 -18.91
C GLN A 318 -34.32 16.80 -20.29
N GLY A 319 -33.28 17.62 -20.45
CA GLY A 319 -32.39 17.54 -21.61
C GLY A 319 -33.09 17.72 -22.96
N ASN A 320 -32.80 16.81 -23.90
CA ASN A 320 -33.47 16.74 -25.21
C ASN A 320 -34.56 15.65 -25.26
N ALA A 321 -35.03 15.17 -24.11
CA ALA A 321 -36.14 14.24 -24.04
C ALA A 321 -37.49 14.94 -24.29
N SER A 322 -38.56 14.18 -24.47
CA SER A 322 -39.92 14.64 -24.69
C SER A 322 -40.88 14.00 -23.68
N LEU A 323 -41.92 14.72 -23.26
CA LEU A 323 -43.07 14.15 -22.55
C LEU A 323 -44.30 13.99 -23.49
N GLU A 324 -44.20 14.44 -24.74
CA GLU A 324 -45.14 14.19 -25.84
C GLU A 324 -44.80 12.88 -26.57
N GLY A 325 -45.84 12.15 -27.00
CA GLY A 325 -45.74 10.92 -27.77
C GLY A 325 -45.90 9.62 -26.97
N ALA A 326 -46.05 9.70 -25.65
CA ALA A 326 -46.23 8.55 -24.77
C ALA A 326 -47.58 7.87 -25.06
N GLU A 327 -47.60 6.56 -25.36
CA GLU A 327 -48.82 5.84 -25.72
C GLU A 327 -49.47 5.14 -24.52
N PHE A 328 -50.77 5.35 -24.34
CA PHE A 328 -51.60 4.74 -23.31
C PHE A 328 -52.69 3.87 -23.93
N VAL A 329 -52.81 2.63 -23.45
CA VAL A 329 -53.86 1.69 -23.85
C VAL A 329 -54.98 1.72 -22.81
N TRP A 330 -56.17 2.04 -23.28
CA TRP A 330 -57.40 2.10 -22.50
C TRP A 330 -58.29 0.91 -22.87
N LYS A 331 -58.78 0.16 -21.90
CA LYS A 331 -59.70 -0.97 -22.14
C LYS A 331 -60.95 -0.79 -21.28
N TYR A 332 -62.11 -0.75 -21.92
CA TYR A 332 -63.41 -0.69 -21.26
C TYR A 332 -64.09 -2.06 -21.30
N TYR A 333 -64.71 -2.43 -20.18
CA TYR A 333 -65.38 -3.70 -19.93
C TYR A 333 -66.78 -3.46 -19.39
N ASP A 334 -67.78 -4.17 -19.93
CA ASP A 334 -69.12 -4.20 -19.35
C ASP A 334 -69.13 -5.00 -18.04
N GLY A 335 -69.90 -4.51 -17.05
CA GLY A 335 -69.89 -5.05 -15.69
C GLY A 335 -68.83 -4.44 -14.76
N TYR A 336 -68.93 -4.76 -13.47
CA TYR A 336 -68.06 -4.23 -12.42
C TYR A 336 -66.98 -5.25 -12.05
N HIS A 337 -65.74 -4.94 -12.41
CA HIS A 337 -64.56 -5.79 -12.24
C HIS A 337 -63.48 -5.08 -11.41
N THR A 338 -62.54 -5.85 -10.90
CA THR A 338 -61.33 -5.42 -10.19
C THR A 338 -60.11 -5.97 -10.93
N LYS A 339 -58.91 -5.53 -10.56
CA LYS A 339 -57.65 -5.94 -11.23
C LYS A 339 -57.45 -7.47 -11.27
N ASP A 340 -58.01 -8.20 -10.31
CA ASP A 340 -57.87 -9.66 -10.17
C ASP A 340 -58.93 -10.47 -10.94
N ASN A 341 -59.99 -9.85 -11.46
CA ASN A 341 -61.07 -10.54 -12.19
C ASN A 341 -61.50 -9.86 -13.50
N LEU A 342 -60.64 -9.02 -14.10
CA LEU A 342 -60.86 -8.47 -15.44
C LEU A 342 -61.12 -9.60 -16.46
N PRO A 343 -62.15 -9.47 -17.33
CA PRO A 343 -62.31 -10.36 -18.49
C PRO A 343 -61.07 -10.34 -19.40
N ALA A 344 -60.81 -11.46 -20.08
CA ALA A 344 -59.68 -11.56 -21.03
C ALA A 344 -59.84 -10.61 -22.23
N GLU A 345 -61.05 -10.55 -22.80
CA GLU A 345 -61.40 -9.66 -23.92
C GLU A 345 -62.16 -8.43 -23.40
N PRO A 346 -61.75 -7.20 -23.77
CA PRO A 346 -62.49 -5.98 -23.44
C PRO A 346 -63.63 -5.69 -24.42
N THR A 347 -64.68 -5.00 -23.96
CA THR A 347 -65.78 -4.54 -24.82
C THR A 347 -65.31 -3.51 -25.85
N ARG A 348 -64.39 -2.60 -25.46
CA ARG A 348 -63.72 -1.66 -26.37
C ARG A 348 -62.29 -1.38 -25.94
N THR A 349 -61.41 -1.14 -26.91
CA THR A 349 -60.02 -0.73 -26.69
C THR A 349 -59.71 0.55 -27.45
N TRP A 350 -58.97 1.46 -26.82
CA TRP A 350 -58.43 2.67 -27.44
C TRP A 350 -56.94 2.78 -27.15
N THR A 351 -56.15 3.28 -28.10
CA THR A 351 -54.80 3.79 -27.81
C THR A 351 -54.84 5.31 -27.97
N THR A 352 -54.39 6.05 -26.96
CA THR A 352 -54.16 7.49 -27.06
C THR A 352 -52.67 7.80 -26.86
N LYS A 353 -52.24 9.00 -27.24
CA LYS A 353 -50.89 9.51 -26.95
C LYS A 353 -50.93 10.82 -26.17
N THR A 354 -49.85 11.15 -25.46
CA THR A 354 -49.67 12.50 -24.91
C THR A 354 -49.38 13.51 -26.02
N ILE A 355 -49.91 14.72 -25.86
CA ILE A 355 -49.60 15.89 -26.70
C ILE A 355 -49.37 17.11 -25.80
N ALA A 356 -48.64 18.11 -26.29
CA ALA A 356 -48.44 19.37 -25.57
C ALA A 356 -49.68 20.28 -25.66
N GLU A 357 -50.32 20.55 -24.53
CA GLU A 357 -51.36 21.58 -24.39
C GLU A 357 -50.89 22.75 -23.51
N LYS A 358 -51.64 23.85 -23.55
CA LYS A 358 -51.37 25.05 -22.75
C LYS A 358 -52.57 25.39 -21.88
N ASP A 359 -52.29 25.65 -20.60
CA ASP A 359 -53.33 26.06 -19.66
C ASP A 359 -53.66 27.56 -19.73
N SER A 360 -54.55 28.01 -18.84
CA SER A 360 -54.97 29.42 -18.74
C SER A 360 -53.85 30.42 -18.39
N LYS A 361 -52.69 29.95 -17.90
CA LYS A 361 -51.49 30.77 -17.64
C LYS A 361 -50.46 30.67 -18.77
N ASN A 362 -50.73 29.88 -19.82
CA ASN A 362 -49.79 29.51 -20.88
C ASN A 362 -48.61 28.64 -20.36
N GLU A 363 -48.77 27.95 -19.21
CA GLU A 363 -47.90 26.83 -18.81
C GLU A 363 -48.18 25.63 -19.74
N VAL A 364 -47.15 24.90 -20.16
CA VAL A 364 -47.28 23.72 -21.03
C VAL A 364 -47.44 22.46 -20.19
N HIS A 365 -48.46 21.66 -20.52
CA HIS A 365 -48.74 20.38 -19.89
C HIS A 365 -48.83 19.30 -20.97
N TYR A 366 -48.23 18.14 -20.71
CA TYR A 366 -48.21 17.02 -21.65
C TYR A 366 -49.30 16.02 -21.29
N ILE A 367 -50.46 16.09 -21.95
CA ILE A 367 -51.66 15.40 -21.48
C ILE A 367 -52.21 14.37 -22.47
N THR A 368 -52.91 13.36 -21.94
CA THR A 368 -53.77 12.48 -22.74
C THR A 368 -55.08 12.16 -22.02
N ARG A 369 -56.16 12.02 -22.79
CA ARG A 369 -57.53 11.74 -22.33
C ARG A 369 -58.32 11.09 -23.48
N LEU A 370 -59.48 10.49 -23.17
CA LEU A 370 -60.33 9.82 -24.16
C LEU A 370 -61.06 10.81 -25.09
N ALA A 371 -60.35 11.36 -26.07
CA ALA A 371 -60.92 12.18 -27.15
C ALA A 371 -60.10 12.07 -28.45
N ASP A 372 -60.69 12.43 -29.58
CA ASP A 372 -60.12 12.20 -30.92
C ASP A 372 -58.78 12.90 -31.17
N SER A 373 -58.48 14.02 -30.50
CA SER A 373 -57.21 14.75 -30.61
C SER A 373 -55.99 13.98 -30.07
N TYR A 374 -56.20 13.04 -29.14
CA TYR A 374 -55.15 12.19 -28.58
C TYR A 374 -55.14 10.80 -29.21
N LYS A 375 -56.20 10.41 -29.90
CA LYS A 375 -56.43 9.03 -30.33
C LYS A 375 -55.46 8.60 -31.43
N VAL A 376 -54.71 7.54 -31.16
CA VAL A 376 -53.83 6.86 -32.12
C VAL A 376 -54.60 5.75 -32.85
N SER A 377 -55.36 4.94 -32.12
CA SER A 377 -56.08 3.78 -32.69
C SER A 377 -57.23 3.30 -31.80
N GLY A 378 -57.94 2.26 -32.25
CA GLY A 378 -59.01 1.59 -31.50
C GLY A 378 -60.43 2.03 -31.85
N ASP A 379 -61.39 1.59 -31.05
CA ASP A 379 -62.82 1.66 -31.34
C ASP A 379 -63.38 3.09 -31.43
N SER A 380 -64.60 3.23 -31.96
CA SER A 380 -65.36 4.47 -31.74
C SER A 380 -65.55 4.70 -30.23
N PHE A 381 -65.53 5.94 -29.75
CA PHE A 381 -65.89 6.24 -28.38
C PHE A 381 -67.40 5.98 -28.13
N TYR A 382 -67.82 5.86 -26.86
CA TYR A 382 -69.24 5.99 -26.53
C TYR A 382 -69.60 7.48 -26.53
N THR A 383 -70.78 7.81 -27.04
CA THR A 383 -71.27 9.19 -27.03
C THR A 383 -72.72 9.24 -26.58
N GLN A 384 -73.08 10.32 -25.88
CA GLN A 384 -74.45 10.66 -25.52
C GLN A 384 -74.66 12.16 -25.72
N ASN A 385 -75.75 12.55 -26.40
CA ASN A 385 -76.05 13.94 -26.77
C ASN A 385 -74.94 14.67 -27.57
N GLY A 386 -73.99 13.92 -28.16
CA GLY A 386 -72.83 14.45 -28.89
C GLY A 386 -71.54 14.55 -28.06
N THR A 387 -71.61 14.44 -26.74
CA THR A 387 -70.44 14.41 -25.84
C THR A 387 -69.87 12.99 -25.75
N ILE A 388 -68.55 12.85 -25.64
CA ILE A 388 -67.89 11.58 -25.34
C ILE A 388 -68.13 11.20 -23.87
N CYS A 389 -68.45 9.94 -23.61
CA CYS A 389 -68.77 9.44 -22.28
C CYS A 389 -68.26 8.01 -22.05
N LEU A 390 -68.39 7.51 -20.82
CA LEU A 390 -68.24 6.09 -20.48
C LEU A 390 -69.53 5.52 -19.87
N PRO A 391 -69.97 4.31 -20.28
CA PRO A 391 -71.06 3.59 -19.63
C PRO A 391 -70.71 3.16 -18.20
N LEU A 392 -71.74 2.72 -17.46
CA LEU A 392 -71.59 1.96 -16.23
C LEU A 392 -70.86 0.64 -16.52
N GLY A 393 -69.72 0.41 -15.88
CA GLY A 393 -68.84 -0.72 -16.16
C GLY A 393 -67.48 -0.53 -15.52
N THR A 394 -66.42 -0.99 -16.18
CA THR A 394 -65.03 -0.87 -15.69
C THR A 394 -64.14 -0.32 -16.80
N ILE A 395 -63.34 0.71 -16.50
CA ILE A 395 -62.29 1.24 -17.35
C ILE A 395 -60.93 0.85 -16.77
N THR A 396 -59.98 0.52 -17.63
CA THR A 396 -58.56 0.39 -17.28
C THR A 396 -57.70 1.26 -18.18
N VAL A 397 -56.53 1.65 -17.67
CA VAL A 397 -55.48 2.25 -18.51
C VAL A 397 -54.11 1.74 -18.08
N GLU A 398 -53.24 1.53 -19.05
CA GLU A 398 -51.83 1.19 -18.88
C GLU A 398 -50.98 1.99 -19.87
N GLU A 399 -49.77 2.34 -19.47
CA GLU A 399 -48.80 2.91 -20.41
C GLU A 399 -48.16 1.77 -21.23
N LYS A 400 -48.15 1.94 -22.56
CA LYS A 400 -47.68 0.96 -23.53
C LYS A 400 -46.32 1.33 -24.13
N ALA A 401 -46.03 2.63 -24.24
CA ALA A 401 -44.74 3.14 -24.67
C ALA A 401 -44.46 4.49 -24.01
N ALA A 402 -43.33 4.60 -23.33
CA ALA A 402 -42.81 5.86 -22.82
C ALA A 402 -42.47 6.83 -23.98
N PRO A 403 -42.46 8.15 -23.73
CA PRO A 403 -42.09 9.13 -24.74
C PRO A 403 -40.57 9.16 -24.96
N ASN A 404 -40.12 9.82 -26.04
CA ASN A 404 -38.72 9.78 -26.45
C ASN A 404 -37.76 10.31 -25.37
N GLY A 405 -36.79 9.49 -24.96
CA GLY A 405 -35.82 9.82 -23.91
C GLY A 405 -36.23 9.39 -22.49
N TYR A 406 -37.32 8.61 -22.35
CA TYR A 406 -37.82 8.09 -21.07
C TYR A 406 -37.95 6.56 -21.08
N LEU A 407 -37.91 5.99 -19.88
CA LEU A 407 -38.10 4.57 -19.62
C LEU A 407 -39.56 4.25 -19.29
N LEU A 408 -40.08 3.20 -19.93
CA LEU A 408 -41.36 2.58 -19.57
C LEU A 408 -41.25 1.75 -18.28
N GLU A 409 -40.07 1.20 -17.99
CA GLU A 409 -39.84 0.46 -16.74
C GLU A 409 -39.74 1.41 -15.55
N GLY A 410 -40.43 1.07 -14.46
CA GLY A 410 -40.51 1.89 -13.25
C GLY A 410 -41.61 2.95 -13.26
N ALA A 411 -42.23 3.22 -14.42
CA ALA A 411 -43.32 4.18 -14.59
C ALA A 411 -44.49 3.93 -13.61
N TYR A 412 -45.09 5.01 -13.12
CA TYR A 412 -46.26 4.94 -12.22
C TYR A 412 -47.23 6.10 -12.39
N MET A 413 -48.51 5.82 -12.13
CA MET A 413 -49.58 6.81 -12.04
C MET A 413 -49.81 7.22 -10.58
N GLN A 414 -50.12 8.49 -10.33
CA GLN A 414 -50.40 9.03 -8.98
C GLN A 414 -51.48 10.12 -9.03
N ALA A 415 -52.51 9.99 -8.19
CA ALA A 415 -53.59 10.96 -8.09
C ALA A 415 -53.11 12.24 -7.37
N ALA A 416 -53.62 13.41 -7.77
CA ALA A 416 -53.28 14.67 -7.14
C ALA A 416 -53.59 14.66 -5.63
N GLY A 417 -52.56 14.88 -4.80
CA GLY A 417 -52.68 14.86 -3.33
C GLY A 417 -52.66 13.47 -2.68
N SER A 418 -52.62 12.37 -3.45
CA SER A 418 -52.40 11.02 -2.92
C SER A 418 -50.90 10.69 -2.84
N SER A 419 -50.51 9.84 -1.88
CA SER A 419 -49.18 9.22 -1.82
C SER A 419 -49.12 7.83 -2.47
N GLU A 420 -50.23 7.34 -3.04
CA GLU A 420 -50.33 6.02 -3.64
C GLU A 420 -49.77 6.00 -5.07
N GLN A 421 -48.84 5.09 -5.35
CA GLN A 421 -48.27 4.85 -6.67
C GLN A 421 -48.92 3.62 -7.33
N ILE A 422 -49.69 3.83 -8.39
CA ILE A 422 -50.30 2.77 -9.19
C ILE A 422 -49.29 2.36 -10.27
N LYS A 423 -48.84 1.10 -10.22
CA LYS A 423 -47.86 0.54 -11.19
C LYS A 423 -48.54 -0.43 -12.16
N GLY A 424 -48.19 -0.29 -13.44
CA GLY A 424 -48.89 -0.95 -14.54
C GLY A 424 -50.37 -0.53 -14.61
N VAL A 425 -51.26 -1.47 -14.93
CA VAL A 425 -52.70 -1.24 -15.13
C VAL A 425 -53.37 -0.52 -13.94
N TYR A 426 -53.90 0.67 -14.17
CA TYR A 426 -54.93 1.30 -13.34
C TYR A 426 -56.31 0.72 -13.70
N VAL A 427 -57.18 0.57 -12.69
CA VAL A 427 -58.54 0.01 -12.85
C VAL A 427 -59.51 0.87 -12.07
N ALA A 428 -60.59 1.32 -12.71
CA ALA A 428 -61.68 2.06 -12.07
C ALA A 428 -63.05 1.58 -12.54
N GLN A 429 -64.00 1.54 -11.62
CA GLN A 429 -65.40 1.25 -11.93
C GLN A 429 -66.17 2.56 -12.18
N ILE A 430 -67.10 2.55 -13.12
CA ILE A 430 -68.04 3.64 -13.36
C ILE A 430 -69.37 3.19 -12.75
N THR A 431 -69.75 3.74 -11.59
CA THR A 431 -70.95 3.30 -10.84
C THR A 431 -72.04 4.37 -10.81
N GLU A 432 -73.26 4.01 -10.39
CA GLU A 432 -74.40 4.94 -10.35
C GLU A 432 -74.26 5.96 -9.19
N ASP A 433 -74.27 7.25 -9.50
CA ASP A 433 -74.35 8.34 -8.52
C ASP A 433 -75.58 9.21 -8.79
N GLY A 434 -76.64 9.02 -8.00
CA GLY A 434 -77.92 9.68 -8.19
C GLY A 434 -78.53 9.44 -9.58
N GLU A 435 -78.60 10.48 -10.40
CA GLU A 435 -79.10 10.44 -11.79
C GLU A 435 -77.96 10.37 -12.84
N LEU A 436 -76.70 10.31 -12.39
CA LEU A 436 -75.51 10.24 -13.23
C LEU A 436 -74.76 8.92 -12.99
N ALA A 437 -73.64 8.75 -13.68
CA ALA A 437 -72.61 7.79 -13.28
C ALA A 437 -71.32 8.53 -12.91
N ALA A 438 -70.52 7.96 -12.02
CA ALA A 438 -69.27 8.53 -11.53
C ALA A 438 -68.14 7.49 -11.54
N LEU A 439 -66.90 7.96 -11.69
CA LEU A 439 -65.70 7.14 -11.55
C LEU A 439 -65.38 6.90 -10.08
N ASN A 440 -65.16 5.64 -9.71
CA ASN A 440 -64.66 5.25 -8.40
C ASN A 440 -63.15 5.53 -8.30
N GLY A 441 -62.76 6.77 -8.03
CA GLY A 441 -61.36 7.20 -7.88
C GLY A 441 -61.15 8.68 -8.21
N SER A 442 -59.91 9.07 -8.50
CA SER A 442 -59.64 10.37 -9.14
C SER A 442 -59.99 10.31 -10.63
N ASN A 443 -60.31 11.47 -11.22
CA ASN A 443 -60.38 11.67 -12.66
C ASN A 443 -59.09 12.28 -13.25
N GLN A 444 -58.16 12.75 -12.41
CA GLN A 444 -56.87 13.29 -12.84
C GLN A 444 -55.69 12.57 -12.18
N TYR A 445 -54.70 12.19 -12.98
CA TYR A 445 -53.47 11.52 -12.54
C TYR A 445 -52.24 12.16 -13.18
N SER A 446 -51.17 12.29 -12.41
CA SER A 446 -49.82 12.43 -12.96
C SER A 446 -49.26 11.05 -13.32
N VAL A 447 -48.45 10.98 -14.39
CA VAL A 447 -47.76 9.75 -14.79
C VAL A 447 -46.26 10.05 -14.94
N SER A 448 -45.47 9.42 -14.08
CA SER A 448 -44.06 9.74 -13.88
C SER A 448 -43.16 8.71 -14.56
N ASP A 449 -42.30 9.15 -15.49
CA ASP A 449 -41.24 8.29 -16.07
C ASP A 449 -39.85 8.72 -15.62
N LYS A 450 -38.97 7.72 -15.47
CA LYS A 450 -37.54 7.95 -15.29
C LYS A 450 -36.92 8.31 -16.63
N VAL A 451 -36.17 9.41 -16.69
CA VAL A 451 -35.38 9.77 -17.89
C VAL A 451 -34.33 8.69 -18.16
N ILE A 452 -34.06 8.44 -19.44
CA ILE A 452 -32.91 7.63 -19.87
C ILE A 452 -31.62 8.34 -19.40
N ARG A 453 -30.67 7.58 -18.86
CA ARG A 453 -29.38 8.08 -18.36
C ARG A 453 -28.21 7.25 -18.88
N GLY A 454 -27.10 7.93 -19.16
CA GLY A 454 -25.87 7.33 -19.67
C GLY A 454 -24.61 7.92 -19.05
N GLY A 455 -23.47 7.48 -19.55
CA GLY A 455 -22.15 8.00 -19.22
C GLY A 455 -21.30 8.29 -20.47
N VAL A 456 -20.08 8.78 -20.24
CA VAL A 456 -19.07 9.01 -21.28
C VAL A 456 -17.69 8.62 -20.74
N LYS A 457 -16.83 8.11 -21.63
CA LYS A 457 -15.44 7.73 -21.35
C LYS A 457 -14.56 8.32 -22.45
N ILE A 458 -13.47 9.00 -22.07
CA ILE A 458 -12.59 9.77 -22.97
C ILE A 458 -11.13 9.38 -22.75
N GLN A 459 -10.33 9.39 -23.83
CA GLN A 459 -8.90 9.11 -23.79
C GLN A 459 -8.07 10.37 -24.04
N LYS A 460 -7.11 10.61 -23.17
CA LYS A 460 -6.01 11.55 -23.37
C LYS A 460 -4.86 10.90 -24.13
N ARG A 461 -4.25 11.62 -25.07
CA ARG A 461 -3.09 11.14 -25.85
C ARG A 461 -2.04 12.24 -26.04
N ASP A 462 -0.81 11.81 -26.30
CA ASP A 462 0.26 12.67 -26.79
C ASP A 462 0.02 13.05 -28.27
N LEU A 463 0.17 14.33 -28.63
CA LEU A 463 -0.10 14.83 -29.98
C LEU A 463 0.95 14.37 -31.01
N GLU A 464 2.19 14.12 -30.61
CA GLU A 464 3.30 13.77 -31.50
C GLU A 464 3.34 12.28 -31.82
N THR A 465 3.17 11.43 -30.81
CA THR A 465 3.25 9.95 -30.94
C THR A 465 1.91 9.27 -31.14
N LYS A 466 0.80 9.93 -30.77
CA LYS A 466 -0.57 9.38 -30.67
C LYS A 466 -0.76 8.27 -29.63
N ASP A 467 0.26 7.97 -28.82
CA ASP A 467 0.15 6.98 -27.75
C ASP A 467 -0.69 7.54 -26.57
N THR A 468 -1.27 6.61 -25.84
CA THR A 468 -1.89 6.73 -24.51
C THR A 468 -0.88 6.97 -23.38
N LYS A 469 0.43 7.00 -23.69
CA LYS A 469 1.52 7.24 -22.74
C LYS A 469 2.06 8.66 -22.88
N ALA A 470 2.42 9.26 -21.75
CA ALA A 470 3.21 10.49 -21.74
C ALA A 470 4.63 10.24 -22.26
N GLN A 471 5.25 11.28 -22.83
CA GLN A 471 6.68 11.30 -23.16
C GLN A 471 7.50 11.98 -22.05
N GLY A 472 8.77 11.60 -21.91
CA GLY A 472 9.69 12.22 -20.93
C GLY A 472 9.22 12.08 -19.48
N GLY A 473 9.40 13.15 -18.71
CA GLY A 473 8.87 13.31 -17.35
C GLY A 473 7.48 13.95 -17.28
N ALA A 474 6.76 14.05 -18.40
CA ALA A 474 5.39 14.57 -18.43
C ALA A 474 4.37 13.52 -17.94
N THR A 475 3.11 13.94 -17.76
CA THR A 475 2.01 13.04 -17.38
C THR A 475 0.75 13.31 -18.18
N LEU A 476 -0.08 12.28 -18.38
CA LEU A 476 -1.46 12.45 -18.88
C LEU A 476 -2.51 12.38 -17.75
N LYS A 477 -2.08 12.09 -16.51
CA LYS A 477 -2.92 12.02 -15.30
C LYS A 477 -3.43 13.41 -14.90
N ASP A 478 -4.59 13.46 -14.25
CA ASP A 478 -5.21 14.66 -13.67
C ASP A 478 -5.54 15.76 -14.71
N THR A 479 -5.59 15.44 -16.00
CA THR A 479 -6.17 16.33 -17.01
C THR A 479 -7.65 16.53 -16.67
N ALA A 480 -8.09 17.79 -16.57
CA ALA A 480 -9.46 18.12 -16.25
C ALA A 480 -10.29 18.28 -17.54
N PHE A 481 -11.28 17.42 -17.73
CA PHE A 481 -12.28 17.54 -18.77
C PHE A 481 -13.61 18.04 -18.21
N GLU A 482 -14.16 19.10 -18.79
CA GLU A 482 -15.49 19.60 -18.48
C GLU A 482 -16.51 19.03 -19.46
N ILE A 483 -17.60 18.49 -18.91
CA ILE A 483 -18.77 18.03 -19.67
C ILE A 483 -19.82 19.15 -19.58
N ILE A 484 -20.28 19.62 -20.73
CA ILE A 484 -21.17 20.77 -20.88
C ILE A 484 -22.49 20.31 -21.51
N SER A 485 -23.62 20.75 -20.95
CA SER A 485 -24.94 20.46 -21.53
C SER A 485 -25.17 21.30 -22.80
N LEU A 486 -25.48 20.67 -23.92
CA LEU A 486 -25.94 21.35 -25.14
C LEU A 486 -27.46 21.27 -25.32
N ASN A 487 -28.16 20.72 -24.34
CA ASN A 487 -29.61 20.49 -24.37
C ASN A 487 -30.42 21.78 -24.30
N ASP A 488 -31.64 21.78 -24.87
CA ASP A 488 -32.53 22.94 -24.79
C ASP A 488 -33.28 23.04 -23.45
N ASN A 489 -33.61 21.91 -22.81
CA ASN A 489 -34.10 21.89 -21.42
C ASN A 489 -32.96 21.58 -20.44
N ALA A 490 -33.15 21.97 -19.18
CA ALA A 490 -32.19 21.70 -18.12
C ALA A 490 -32.05 20.18 -17.84
N VAL A 491 -30.87 19.77 -17.36
CA VAL A 491 -30.55 18.38 -16.99
C VAL A 491 -30.22 18.26 -15.51
N LEU A 492 -30.71 17.22 -14.84
CA LEU A 492 -30.40 16.94 -13.43
C LEU A 492 -29.16 16.05 -13.33
N VAL A 493 -28.06 16.59 -12.82
CA VAL A 493 -26.80 15.87 -12.59
C VAL A 493 -26.37 16.10 -11.14
N ASP A 494 -26.01 15.03 -10.43
CA ASP A 494 -25.59 15.04 -9.01
C ASP A 494 -26.51 15.85 -8.07
N GLY A 495 -27.83 15.88 -8.37
CA GLY A 495 -28.86 16.59 -7.60
C GLY A 495 -29.04 18.08 -7.94
N LYS A 496 -28.27 18.64 -8.89
CA LYS A 496 -28.41 20.02 -9.38
C LYS A 496 -28.95 20.04 -10.82
N LEU A 497 -29.82 21.00 -11.12
CA LEU A 497 -30.22 21.32 -12.50
C LEU A 497 -29.17 22.21 -13.18
N TYR A 498 -28.88 21.92 -14.44
CA TYR A 498 -27.94 22.67 -15.28
C TYR A 498 -28.58 23.07 -16.60
N ASN A 499 -28.41 24.32 -17.00
CA ASN A 499 -28.95 24.88 -18.25
C ASN A 499 -28.03 24.62 -19.45
N LYS A 500 -28.49 25.02 -20.65
CA LYS A 500 -27.68 24.99 -21.88
C LYS A 500 -26.40 25.81 -21.73
N ASN A 501 -25.28 25.23 -22.15
CA ASN A 501 -23.91 25.73 -22.02
C ASN A 501 -23.36 25.81 -20.58
N GLU A 502 -24.02 25.21 -19.58
CA GLU A 502 -23.42 25.03 -18.24
C GLU A 502 -22.59 23.74 -18.18
N VAL A 503 -21.45 23.80 -17.49
CA VAL A 503 -20.66 22.62 -17.09
C VAL A 503 -21.46 21.80 -16.10
N VAL A 504 -21.83 20.57 -16.46
CA VAL A 504 -22.61 19.66 -15.61
C VAL A 504 -21.72 18.82 -14.69
N LYS A 505 -20.50 18.51 -15.12
CA LYS A 505 -19.53 17.71 -14.36
C LYS A 505 -18.11 17.91 -14.90
N THR A 506 -17.12 17.82 -14.02
CA THR A 506 -15.70 17.77 -14.40
C THR A 506 -15.15 16.39 -14.05
N ILE A 507 -14.51 15.72 -15.00
CA ILE A 507 -13.85 14.42 -14.81
C ILE A 507 -12.34 14.56 -15.01
N HIS A 508 -11.57 13.71 -14.33
CA HIS A 508 -10.11 13.76 -14.33
C HIS A 508 -9.52 12.42 -14.79
N THR A 509 -8.39 12.47 -15.49
CA THR A 509 -7.76 11.29 -16.08
C THR A 509 -6.91 10.46 -15.10
N GLY A 510 -6.94 9.15 -15.28
CA GLY A 510 -5.99 8.21 -14.67
C GLY A 510 -4.58 8.30 -15.28
N VAL A 511 -3.66 7.47 -14.76
CA VAL A 511 -2.29 7.34 -15.30
C VAL A 511 -2.23 6.73 -16.70
N ASP A 512 -3.31 6.11 -17.12
CA ASP A 512 -3.60 5.59 -18.46
C ASP A 512 -4.19 6.65 -19.41
N GLY A 513 -4.37 7.89 -18.93
CA GLY A 513 -5.02 8.97 -19.69
C GLY A 513 -6.54 8.83 -19.82
N ILE A 514 -7.19 7.85 -19.17
CA ILE A 514 -8.64 7.64 -19.28
C ILE A 514 -9.38 8.44 -18.21
N ALA A 515 -10.44 9.16 -18.60
CA ALA A 515 -11.44 9.69 -17.68
C ALA A 515 -12.83 9.15 -18.06
N ALA A 516 -13.71 8.95 -17.07
CA ALA A 516 -15.08 8.50 -17.32
C ALA A 516 -16.08 9.02 -16.27
N THR A 517 -17.36 9.06 -16.65
CA THR A 517 -18.50 9.18 -15.72
C THR A 517 -19.11 7.80 -15.44
N ALA A 518 -20.02 7.72 -14.45
CA ALA A 518 -20.82 6.53 -14.25
C ALA A 518 -21.95 6.43 -15.30
N ALA A 519 -22.41 5.21 -15.58
CA ALA A 519 -23.39 4.89 -16.62
C ALA A 519 -24.79 5.49 -16.43
N ASP A 520 -25.04 6.17 -15.31
CA ASP A 520 -26.30 6.83 -14.94
C ASP A 520 -26.14 8.36 -14.73
N THR A 521 -24.94 8.91 -14.98
CA THR A 521 -24.61 10.30 -14.61
C THR A 521 -25.37 11.35 -15.42
N LEU A 522 -25.49 11.16 -16.73
CA LEU A 522 -25.97 12.17 -17.68
C LEU A 522 -27.37 11.80 -18.20
N PRO A 523 -28.40 12.64 -18.03
CA PRO A 523 -29.70 12.46 -18.68
C PRO A 523 -29.64 12.45 -20.21
N TYR A 524 -30.67 11.87 -20.84
CA TYR A 524 -30.85 11.81 -22.29
C TYR A 524 -30.63 13.15 -23.00
N GLY A 525 -29.88 13.12 -24.10
CA GLY A 525 -29.64 14.26 -24.99
C GLY A 525 -28.17 14.59 -25.19
N LYS A 526 -27.90 15.84 -25.60
CA LYS A 526 -26.63 16.23 -26.21
C LYS A 526 -25.69 16.97 -25.28
N TYR A 527 -24.41 16.62 -25.36
CA TYR A 527 -23.32 17.17 -24.54
C TYR A 527 -22.10 17.53 -25.39
N ARG A 528 -21.21 18.32 -24.80
CA ARG A 528 -19.83 18.53 -25.27
C ARG A 528 -18.86 18.16 -24.15
N ILE A 529 -17.73 17.54 -24.49
CA ILE A 529 -16.60 17.37 -23.58
C ILE A 529 -15.40 18.15 -24.11
N GLU A 530 -14.74 18.92 -23.24
CA GLU A 530 -13.56 19.70 -23.60
C GLU A 530 -12.55 19.79 -22.44
N GLU A 531 -11.30 20.06 -22.80
CA GLU A 531 -10.18 20.15 -21.86
C GLU A 531 -10.14 21.54 -21.24
N SER A 532 -10.36 21.63 -19.92
CA SER A 532 -10.31 22.90 -19.18
C SER A 532 -8.92 23.22 -18.66
N ASN A 533 -8.07 22.21 -18.45
CA ASN A 533 -6.66 22.37 -18.08
C ASN A 533 -5.80 21.19 -18.55
N ALA A 534 -4.70 21.49 -19.26
CA ALA A 534 -3.69 20.51 -19.66
C ALA A 534 -2.90 19.94 -18.45
N PRO A 535 -2.42 18.68 -18.51
CA PRO A 535 -1.66 18.06 -17.44
C PRO A 535 -0.20 18.53 -17.43
N GLU A 536 0.54 18.12 -16.39
CA GLU A 536 1.94 18.51 -16.22
C GLU A 536 2.83 18.01 -17.37
N GLY A 537 3.76 18.86 -17.80
CA GLY A 537 4.59 18.66 -18.99
C GLY A 537 3.93 18.90 -20.35
N TYR A 538 2.59 19.09 -20.43
CA TYR A 538 1.86 19.25 -21.70
C TYR A 538 1.31 20.66 -21.95
N LEU A 539 0.86 20.92 -23.19
CA LEU A 539 0.18 22.13 -23.65
C LEU A 539 -1.18 21.77 -24.25
N THR A 540 -2.15 22.68 -24.16
CA THR A 540 -3.50 22.50 -24.73
C THR A 540 -3.51 22.43 -26.27
N ASP A 541 -2.40 22.70 -26.95
CA ASP A 541 -2.29 22.56 -28.41
C ASP A 541 -2.69 21.15 -28.86
N GLY A 542 -3.66 21.06 -29.78
CA GLY A 542 -4.24 19.80 -30.26
C GLY A 542 -5.48 19.33 -29.50
N ALA A 543 -5.87 19.98 -28.41
CA ALA A 543 -7.10 19.68 -27.70
C ALA A 543 -8.31 20.24 -28.47
N ASN A 544 -9.20 19.35 -28.91
CA ASN A 544 -10.45 19.72 -29.59
C ASN A 544 -11.63 19.32 -28.70
N SER A 545 -12.67 20.18 -28.64
CA SER A 545 -13.94 19.85 -27.98
C SER A 545 -14.72 18.82 -28.81
N ILE A 546 -15.33 17.82 -28.17
CA ILE A 546 -16.05 16.74 -28.85
C ILE A 546 -17.50 16.73 -28.39
N GLU A 547 -18.44 16.71 -29.34
CA GLU A 547 -19.87 16.60 -29.05
C GLU A 547 -20.32 15.13 -29.09
N PHE A 548 -21.19 14.73 -28.17
CA PHE A 548 -21.75 13.37 -28.08
C PHE A 548 -23.19 13.39 -27.55
N ASP A 549 -23.93 12.32 -27.80
CA ASP A 549 -25.34 12.17 -27.44
C ASP A 549 -25.55 10.95 -26.52
N ILE A 550 -26.31 11.13 -25.44
CA ILE A 550 -26.81 10.05 -24.58
C ILE A 550 -28.19 9.62 -25.10
N VAL A 551 -28.29 8.38 -25.58
CA VAL A 551 -29.49 7.85 -26.26
C VAL A 551 -30.08 6.63 -25.57
N ASN A 552 -29.26 5.73 -25.02
CA ASN A 552 -29.68 4.48 -24.37
C ASN A 552 -29.39 4.48 -22.86
N ASP A 553 -30.19 3.78 -22.05
CA ASP A 553 -30.04 3.74 -20.59
C ASP A 553 -28.91 2.79 -20.17
N GLY A 554 -28.03 3.25 -19.28
CA GLY A 554 -26.85 2.50 -18.83
C GLY A 554 -25.70 2.41 -19.84
N GLU A 555 -25.79 3.07 -21.00
CA GLU A 555 -24.71 3.09 -21.98
C GLU A 555 -23.62 4.12 -21.59
N ILE A 556 -22.36 3.73 -21.72
CA ILE A 556 -21.21 4.65 -21.64
C ILE A 556 -20.70 4.88 -23.05
N VAL A 557 -20.84 6.11 -23.56
CA VAL A 557 -20.30 6.52 -24.86
C VAL A 557 -18.77 6.48 -24.79
N ASP A 558 -18.15 5.59 -25.57
CA ASP A 558 -16.71 5.36 -25.55
C ASP A 558 -16.01 6.19 -26.64
N LEU A 559 -15.32 7.25 -26.21
CA LEU A 559 -14.54 8.17 -27.03
C LEU A 559 -13.02 7.90 -26.90
N THR A 560 -12.61 6.64 -26.68
CA THR A 560 -11.19 6.30 -26.47
C THR A 560 -10.40 5.91 -27.72
N ASP A 561 -11.06 5.81 -28.88
CA ASP A 561 -10.40 5.65 -30.18
C ASP A 561 -9.63 6.92 -30.60
N GLU A 562 -8.77 6.80 -31.60
CA GLU A 562 -7.87 7.89 -32.03
C GLU A 562 -8.57 9.06 -32.74
N ALA A 563 -9.77 8.87 -33.30
CA ALA A 563 -10.55 9.95 -33.90
C ALA A 563 -11.27 10.80 -32.84
N HIS A 564 -11.64 10.19 -31.71
CA HIS A 564 -12.34 10.86 -30.60
C HIS A 564 -11.48 11.11 -29.34
N SER A 565 -10.16 10.86 -29.40
CA SER A 565 -9.24 11.18 -28.30
C SER A 565 -8.87 12.67 -28.28
N ILE A 566 -8.58 13.21 -27.09
CA ILE A 566 -8.12 14.61 -26.93
C ILE A 566 -6.60 14.64 -26.74
N TYR A 567 -5.93 15.33 -27.67
CA TYR A 567 -4.46 15.35 -27.78
C TYR A 567 -3.82 16.57 -27.10
N ASN A 568 -2.59 16.45 -26.62
CA ASN A 568 -1.77 17.60 -26.20
C ASN A 568 -0.35 17.53 -26.78
N GLN A 569 0.19 18.67 -27.18
CA GLN A 569 1.62 18.84 -27.49
C GLN A 569 2.45 18.80 -26.20
N ILE A 570 3.46 17.92 -26.12
CA ILE A 570 4.41 17.97 -25.01
C ILE A 570 5.26 19.25 -25.09
N LYS A 571 5.56 19.86 -23.93
CA LYS A 571 6.52 20.97 -23.84
C LYS A 571 7.91 20.46 -24.23
N ARG A 572 8.61 21.15 -25.12
CA ARG A 572 10.00 20.82 -25.53
C ARG A 572 10.93 22.01 -25.31
N GLY A 573 12.23 21.76 -25.18
CA GLY A 573 13.26 22.80 -24.99
C GLY A 573 14.64 22.32 -25.40
N ASP A 574 15.66 23.10 -25.08
CA ASP A 574 17.03 22.93 -25.54
C ASP A 574 18.04 23.24 -24.42
N ILE A 575 19.29 22.83 -24.60
CA ILE A 575 20.42 23.19 -23.74
C ILE A 575 21.58 23.71 -24.58
N GLU A 576 22.38 24.61 -24.01
CA GLU A 576 23.61 25.12 -24.62
C GLU A 576 24.70 25.40 -23.59
N GLY A 577 25.96 25.44 -24.01
CA GLY A 577 27.08 25.67 -23.10
C GLY A 577 28.43 25.83 -23.78
N VAL A 578 29.42 26.26 -23.00
CA VAL A 578 30.78 26.55 -23.48
C VAL A 578 31.81 25.81 -22.63
N LYS A 579 32.71 25.04 -23.25
CA LYS A 579 33.72 24.23 -22.59
C LYS A 579 35.13 24.83 -22.65
N ILE A 580 35.79 24.91 -21.49
CA ILE A 580 37.19 25.33 -21.34
C ILE A 580 38.00 24.42 -20.41
N GLY A 581 39.33 24.54 -20.48
CA GLY A 581 40.23 24.12 -19.41
C GLY A 581 40.57 25.29 -18.47
N ALA A 582 40.72 25.00 -17.18
CA ALA A 582 41.03 25.96 -16.13
C ALA A 582 42.36 26.69 -16.34
N GLY A 583 42.51 27.85 -15.68
CA GLY A 583 43.69 28.73 -15.73
C GLY A 583 43.91 29.40 -17.09
N THR A 584 44.03 28.61 -18.15
CA THR A 584 44.30 29.04 -19.53
C THR A 584 43.09 29.64 -20.24
N HIS A 585 41.87 29.32 -19.78
CA HIS A 585 40.60 29.63 -20.46
C HIS A 585 40.52 29.12 -21.92
N LYS A 586 41.36 28.15 -22.28
CA LYS A 586 41.44 27.56 -23.61
C LYS A 586 40.14 26.83 -23.92
N ARG A 587 39.49 27.18 -25.05
CA ARG A 587 38.33 26.45 -25.59
C ARG A 587 38.69 25.00 -25.90
N LEU A 588 37.86 24.05 -25.46
CA LEU A 588 38.06 22.63 -25.71
C LEU A 588 37.05 22.13 -26.76
N ALA A 589 37.56 21.94 -27.98
CA ALA A 589 36.80 21.40 -29.11
C ALA A 589 36.78 19.86 -29.11
N ASN A 590 35.77 19.26 -29.75
CA ASN A 590 35.58 17.81 -29.82
C ASN A 590 35.46 17.13 -28.44
N VAL A 591 34.94 17.83 -27.44
CA VAL A 591 34.57 17.25 -26.13
C VAL A 591 33.15 16.68 -26.24
N PRO A 592 32.92 15.37 -26.00
CA PRO A 592 31.59 14.79 -26.02
C PRO A 592 30.90 14.93 -24.66
N PHE A 593 29.63 15.35 -24.67
CA PHE A 593 28.73 15.31 -23.53
C PHE A 593 27.60 14.32 -23.81
N ARG A 594 27.39 13.37 -22.90
CA ARG A 594 26.22 12.49 -22.90
C ARG A 594 25.07 13.19 -22.17
N ILE A 595 23.95 13.36 -22.86
CA ILE A 595 22.69 13.88 -22.33
C ILE A 595 21.78 12.67 -22.10
N THR A 596 21.34 12.42 -20.87
CA THR A 596 20.52 11.25 -20.52
C THR A 596 19.24 11.68 -19.82
N SER A 597 18.06 11.32 -20.35
CA SER A 597 16.78 11.47 -19.65
C SER A 597 16.77 10.60 -18.39
N LYS A 598 16.42 11.19 -17.24
CA LYS A 598 16.28 10.47 -15.98
C LYS A 598 14.98 9.68 -15.88
N THR A 599 13.97 10.00 -16.71
CA THR A 599 12.68 9.32 -16.71
C THR A 599 12.62 8.16 -17.70
N THR A 600 13.12 8.33 -18.93
CA THR A 600 13.07 7.30 -19.98
C THR A 600 14.35 6.47 -20.07
N GLY A 601 15.49 6.98 -19.59
CA GLY A 601 16.81 6.39 -19.81
C GLY A 601 17.35 6.54 -21.24
N GLU A 602 16.65 7.28 -22.10
CA GLU A 602 17.13 7.66 -23.43
C GLU A 602 18.39 8.53 -23.30
N SER A 603 19.44 8.24 -24.06
CA SER A 603 20.71 8.97 -23.99
C SER A 603 21.33 9.24 -25.36
N HIS A 604 21.66 10.50 -25.63
CA HIS A 604 22.31 10.95 -26.86
C HIS A 604 23.60 11.69 -26.54
N ILE A 605 24.53 11.80 -27.50
CA ILE A 605 25.80 12.51 -27.34
C ILE A 605 25.81 13.76 -28.21
N ILE A 606 26.15 14.91 -27.63
CA ILE A 606 26.50 16.14 -28.33
C ILE A 606 28.00 16.41 -28.20
N VAL A 607 28.61 17.10 -29.16
CA VAL A 607 30.06 17.31 -29.23
C VAL A 607 30.38 18.79 -29.43
N THR A 608 31.37 19.31 -28.69
CA THR A 608 31.74 20.73 -28.79
C THR A 608 32.41 21.10 -30.12
N ASP A 609 32.06 22.28 -30.62
CA ASP A 609 32.61 22.87 -31.84
C ASP A 609 34.06 23.39 -31.65
N LYS A 610 34.63 23.99 -32.69
CA LYS A 610 35.98 24.60 -32.65
C LYS A 610 36.12 25.76 -31.67
N ASN A 611 35.03 26.41 -31.28
CA ASN A 611 34.97 27.45 -30.25
C ASN A 611 34.69 26.87 -28.83
N GLY A 612 34.60 25.54 -28.70
CA GLY A 612 34.27 24.84 -27.46
C GLY A 612 32.78 24.92 -27.10
N GLN A 613 31.91 25.35 -28.00
CA GLN A 613 30.49 25.57 -27.77
C GLN A 613 29.65 24.38 -28.23
N PHE A 614 28.48 24.22 -27.62
CA PHE A 614 27.42 23.33 -28.12
C PHE A 614 26.06 23.93 -27.83
N SER A 615 25.07 23.66 -28.69
CA SER A 615 23.66 23.94 -28.46
C SER A 615 22.83 22.84 -29.13
N THR A 616 21.75 22.40 -28.49
CA THR A 616 20.82 21.42 -29.09
C THR A 616 19.77 22.07 -29.99
N ALA A 617 19.71 23.40 -30.05
CA ALA A 617 18.68 24.13 -30.79
C ALA A 617 18.82 23.95 -32.32
N ALA A 618 17.69 23.88 -33.03
CA ALA A 618 17.67 23.64 -34.48
C ALA A 618 18.34 24.74 -35.32
N ASP A 619 18.40 25.98 -34.78
CA ASP A 619 19.12 27.10 -35.39
C ASP A 619 20.66 26.96 -35.30
N TRP A 620 21.16 26.06 -34.44
CA TRP A 620 22.58 25.67 -34.36
C TRP A 620 22.87 24.53 -35.34
N VAL A 621 22.18 23.41 -35.18
CA VAL A 621 22.16 22.27 -36.11
C VAL A 621 20.75 21.70 -36.16
N SER A 622 20.18 21.53 -37.37
CA SER A 622 18.85 20.96 -37.56
C SER A 622 18.73 19.57 -36.90
N HIS A 623 17.63 19.33 -36.19
CA HIS A 623 17.32 18.05 -35.53
C HIS A 623 17.25 16.87 -36.52
N LYS A 624 17.15 17.15 -37.82
CA LYS A 624 17.10 16.16 -38.92
C LYS A 624 18.47 15.86 -39.52
N GLN A 625 19.51 16.64 -39.20
CA GLN A 625 20.86 16.44 -39.70
C GLN A 625 21.59 15.42 -38.83
N ASN A 626 21.85 14.22 -39.38
CA ASN A 626 22.53 13.12 -38.67
C ASN A 626 21.96 12.83 -37.26
N THR A 627 20.64 12.88 -37.10
CA THR A 627 19.96 12.84 -35.80
C THR A 627 20.54 11.80 -34.83
N ASN A 628 21.01 12.27 -33.67
CA ASN A 628 21.60 11.49 -32.59
C ASN A 628 22.86 10.66 -32.96
N ALA A 629 23.56 11.00 -34.05
CA ALA A 629 24.77 10.28 -34.47
C ALA A 629 25.97 10.46 -33.53
N GLY A 630 26.06 11.62 -32.84
CA GLY A 630 26.97 11.86 -31.72
C GLY A 630 28.47 11.75 -32.04
N LYS A 631 28.91 12.10 -33.25
CA LYS A 631 30.31 12.00 -33.71
C LYS A 631 31.00 13.34 -33.88
N THR A 632 30.22 14.39 -34.16
CA THR A 632 30.72 15.72 -34.51
C THR A 632 29.81 16.81 -33.94
N SER A 633 30.29 18.05 -33.92
CA SER A 633 29.49 19.24 -33.60
C SER A 633 28.44 19.60 -34.66
N GLU A 634 28.33 18.82 -35.73
CA GLU A 634 27.42 18.99 -36.88
C GLU A 634 26.27 17.96 -36.85
N ASP A 635 26.14 17.15 -35.79
CA ASP A 635 25.09 16.14 -35.62
C ASP A 635 23.99 16.67 -34.69
N GLY A 636 22.75 16.73 -35.17
CA GLY A 636 21.60 17.26 -34.43
C GLY A 636 21.05 16.30 -33.38
N ILE A 637 20.38 16.82 -32.35
CA ILE A 637 19.83 16.05 -31.22
C ILE A 637 18.30 16.01 -31.31
N TRP A 638 17.70 14.87 -30.95
CA TRP A 638 16.25 14.76 -30.80
C TRP A 638 15.86 13.68 -29.79
N PHE A 639 15.11 14.04 -28.74
CA PHE A 639 14.56 13.10 -27.76
C PHE A 639 13.10 12.73 -28.06
N GLY A 640 12.74 11.49 -27.73
CA GLY A 640 11.42 10.92 -27.98
C GLY A 640 11.29 10.26 -29.35
N THR A 641 10.22 9.49 -29.53
CA THR A 641 10.02 8.62 -30.70
C THR A 641 9.28 9.27 -31.86
N SER A 642 8.89 10.54 -31.75
CA SER A 642 8.29 11.32 -32.83
C SER A 642 9.32 11.70 -33.91
N THR A 643 8.87 11.98 -35.13
CA THR A 643 9.72 12.55 -36.18
C THR A 643 10.38 13.86 -35.73
N PRO A 644 11.69 14.09 -35.99
CA PRO A 644 12.37 15.34 -35.65
C PRO A 644 11.74 16.57 -36.31
N ASP A 645 11.58 17.65 -35.55
CA ASP A 645 10.84 18.86 -35.94
C ASP A 645 11.56 20.13 -35.46
N ASP A 646 12.26 20.80 -36.37
CA ASP A 646 13.05 22.02 -36.13
C ASP A 646 12.22 23.20 -35.58
N SER A 647 10.89 23.14 -35.61
CA SER A 647 10.03 24.18 -35.02
C SER A 647 9.90 24.08 -33.50
N LYS A 648 10.52 23.07 -32.88
CA LYS A 648 10.47 22.69 -31.45
C LYS A 648 11.89 22.50 -30.91
N GLY A 649 12.02 22.44 -29.59
CA GLY A 649 13.30 22.08 -28.96
C GLY A 649 13.60 20.59 -29.04
N ALA A 650 14.88 20.23 -28.99
CA ALA A 650 15.35 18.85 -29.10
C ALA A 650 14.90 17.96 -27.92
N LEU A 651 14.87 18.51 -26.71
CA LEU A 651 14.61 17.81 -25.45
C LEU A 651 13.12 17.89 -25.08
N LEU A 652 12.62 16.84 -24.44
CA LEU A 652 11.27 16.72 -23.88
C LEU A 652 11.15 17.48 -22.54
N TYR A 653 9.93 17.60 -22.01
CA TYR A 653 9.74 17.96 -20.61
C TYR A 653 10.30 16.84 -19.72
N ASP A 654 11.44 17.06 -19.07
CA ASP A 654 12.12 16.05 -18.27
C ASP A 654 13.22 16.66 -17.38
N THR A 655 13.81 15.83 -16.52
CA THR A 655 15.15 16.07 -15.97
C THR A 655 16.17 15.25 -16.77
N TYR A 656 17.28 15.89 -17.12
CA TYR A 656 18.38 15.30 -17.87
C TYR A 656 19.67 15.34 -17.05
N THR A 657 20.39 14.23 -16.98
CA THR A 657 21.75 14.20 -16.45
C THR A 657 22.73 14.45 -17.61
N ILE A 658 23.63 15.41 -17.43
CA ILE A 658 24.70 15.79 -18.34
C ILE A 658 26.01 15.22 -17.81
N GLU A 659 26.68 14.40 -18.61
CA GLU A 659 27.92 13.69 -18.26
C GLU A 659 29.00 14.00 -19.30
N GLU A 660 30.15 14.51 -18.88
CA GLU A 660 31.28 14.69 -19.78
C GLU A 660 32.01 13.38 -20.04
N LEU A 661 32.36 13.11 -21.29
CA LEU A 661 33.09 11.90 -21.68
C LEU A 661 34.58 12.20 -21.91
N ARG A 662 35.43 11.26 -21.46
CA ARG A 662 36.88 11.33 -21.66
C ARG A 662 37.22 11.24 -23.16
N CYS A 663 37.99 12.19 -23.68
CA CYS A 663 38.53 12.21 -25.04
C CYS A 663 39.96 12.79 -25.05
N ASP A 664 40.58 12.90 -26.22
CA ASP A 664 41.94 13.48 -26.35
C ASP A 664 42.02 14.95 -25.91
N SER A 665 40.91 15.69 -25.96
CA SER A 665 40.86 17.14 -25.68
C SER A 665 40.77 17.48 -24.19
N ASN A 666 40.34 16.55 -23.33
CA ASN A 666 40.27 16.67 -21.86
C ASN A 666 41.19 15.63 -21.16
N LYS A 667 42.26 15.20 -21.84
CA LYS A 667 43.30 14.31 -21.30
C LYS A 667 44.19 15.07 -20.30
N GLY A 668 44.39 14.50 -19.11
CA GLY A 668 45.16 15.14 -18.01
C GLY A 668 44.40 16.25 -17.28
N MET A 669 43.07 16.28 -17.42
CA MET A 669 42.17 17.25 -16.78
C MET A 669 41.08 16.50 -16.00
N THR A 670 40.65 17.01 -14.87
CA THR A 670 39.56 16.42 -14.07
C THR A 670 38.23 16.74 -14.74
N LEU A 671 37.56 15.70 -15.27
CA LEU A 671 36.24 15.83 -15.91
C LEU A 671 35.20 16.40 -14.95
N ILE A 672 34.27 17.19 -15.49
CA ILE A 672 33.15 17.74 -14.72
C ILE A 672 32.26 16.60 -14.19
N PRO A 673 32.00 16.53 -12.87
CA PRO A 673 31.06 15.56 -12.31
C PRO A 673 29.65 15.70 -12.92
N ALA A 674 29.03 14.58 -13.27
CA ALA A 674 27.74 14.60 -13.95
C ALA A 674 26.65 15.32 -13.11
N PHE A 675 25.88 16.20 -13.76
CA PHE A 675 24.93 17.11 -13.11
C PHE A 675 23.57 17.12 -13.80
N ASP A 676 22.52 17.54 -13.09
CA ASP A 676 21.14 17.54 -13.57
C ASP A 676 20.68 18.90 -14.12
N VAL A 677 19.91 18.86 -15.20
CA VAL A 677 19.28 20.00 -15.88
C VAL A 677 17.79 19.70 -16.09
N VAL A 678 16.90 20.68 -15.86
CA VAL A 678 15.44 20.48 -15.94
C VAL A 678 14.83 21.31 -17.09
N VAL A 679 14.27 20.62 -18.08
CA VAL A 679 13.52 21.24 -19.18
C VAL A 679 12.05 21.33 -18.77
N SER A 680 11.67 22.44 -18.13
CA SER A 680 10.34 22.62 -17.51
C SER A 680 9.36 23.51 -18.29
N ARG A 681 9.82 24.22 -19.32
CA ARG A 681 9.04 25.21 -20.08
C ARG A 681 9.17 24.97 -21.57
N ASN A 682 8.10 25.23 -22.33
CA ASN A 682 8.15 25.11 -23.78
C ASN A 682 9.04 26.20 -24.40
N LYS A 683 9.86 25.83 -25.39
CA LYS A 683 10.85 26.67 -26.08
C LYS A 683 11.80 27.40 -25.11
N VAL A 684 12.16 26.75 -24.01
CA VAL A 684 13.26 27.21 -23.15
C VAL A 684 14.58 26.70 -23.72
N VAL A 685 15.57 27.58 -23.85
CA VAL A 685 16.98 27.19 -23.94
C VAL A 685 17.56 27.33 -22.54
N VAL A 686 18.24 26.29 -22.05
CA VAL A 686 18.95 26.34 -20.76
C VAL A 686 20.44 26.50 -21.03
N ASP A 687 20.92 27.73 -20.85
CA ASP A 687 22.34 28.07 -20.82
C ASP A 687 22.99 27.43 -19.59
N LEU A 688 23.93 26.51 -19.83
CA LEU A 688 24.75 25.82 -18.84
C LEU A 688 26.02 26.63 -18.48
N GLY A 689 26.23 27.77 -19.14
CA GLY A 689 27.33 28.69 -18.90
C GLY A 689 28.68 28.15 -19.37
N THR A 690 29.71 28.45 -18.58
CA THR A 690 31.09 28.03 -18.86
C THR A 690 31.48 26.81 -18.04
N LEU A 691 31.37 25.64 -18.67
CA LEU A 691 31.83 24.36 -18.18
C LEU A 691 33.36 24.31 -18.22
N THR A 692 34.01 23.92 -17.12
CA THR A 692 35.47 24.02 -16.94
C THR A 692 36.05 22.74 -16.32
N ASP A 693 37.11 22.18 -16.91
CA ASP A 693 37.94 21.16 -16.22
C ASP A 693 39.10 21.79 -15.46
N GLU A 694 39.37 21.31 -14.25
CA GLU A 694 40.63 21.56 -13.53
C GLU A 694 41.74 20.60 -14.01
N TYR A 695 43.01 20.86 -13.68
CA TYR A 695 44.10 19.91 -13.96
C TYR A 695 44.18 18.81 -12.88
N GLU A 696 44.64 17.61 -13.24
CA GLU A 696 44.87 16.50 -12.29
C GLU A 696 46.18 16.74 -11.51
N PRO A 697 46.22 16.62 -10.16
CA PRO A 697 47.41 16.92 -9.35
C PRO A 697 48.39 15.73 -9.22
N GLU A 698 49.69 16.04 -9.14
CA GLU A 698 50.78 15.07 -8.96
C GLU A 698 51.13 14.87 -7.46
N ILE A 699 51.77 13.73 -7.13
CA ILE A 699 52.21 13.35 -5.78
C ILE A 699 53.73 13.17 -5.78
N THR A 700 54.43 13.67 -4.76
CA THR A 700 55.89 13.58 -4.62
C THR A 700 56.31 12.85 -3.36
N ILE A 701 57.56 12.36 -3.36
CA ILE A 701 58.17 11.56 -2.29
C ILE A 701 59.63 11.98 -2.09
N HIS A 702 60.06 12.07 -0.84
CA HIS A 702 61.45 12.33 -0.41
C HIS A 702 61.75 11.50 0.84
N THR A 703 62.91 10.84 0.91
CA THR A 703 63.21 9.84 1.95
C THR A 703 64.60 10.05 2.58
N THR A 704 64.86 9.47 3.76
CA THR A 704 66.17 9.56 4.46
C THR A 704 66.34 8.42 5.46
N ALA A 705 67.36 7.57 5.26
CA ALA A 705 67.65 6.40 6.09
C ALA A 705 68.84 6.60 7.06
N THR A 706 68.70 6.12 8.30
CA THR A 706 69.66 6.26 9.41
C THR A 706 69.59 5.08 10.38
N ASP A 707 70.56 4.95 11.30
CA ASP A 707 70.48 4.03 12.44
C ASP A 707 69.42 4.45 13.48
N LYS A 708 68.78 3.46 14.13
CA LYS A 708 67.79 3.70 15.19
C LYS A 708 68.36 4.14 16.53
N VAL A 709 69.63 3.85 16.82
CA VAL A 709 70.26 4.07 18.14
C VAL A 709 71.09 5.34 18.15
N THR A 710 71.91 5.58 17.12
CA THR A 710 72.75 6.77 16.98
C THR A 710 72.10 7.89 16.16
N GLY A 711 71.22 7.55 15.20
CA GLY A 711 70.74 8.49 14.18
C GLY A 711 71.76 8.79 13.08
N GLU A 712 72.88 8.04 13.04
CA GLU A 712 73.97 8.24 12.09
C GLU A 712 73.79 7.35 10.84
N LYS A 713 74.71 7.46 9.89
CA LYS A 713 74.71 6.66 8.65
C LYS A 713 75.65 5.45 8.69
N SER A 714 76.10 5.03 9.87
CA SER A 714 76.75 3.73 10.04
C SER A 714 76.26 2.97 11.28
N ILE A 715 76.41 1.63 11.23
CA ILE A 715 75.98 0.71 12.28
C ILE A 715 77.02 -0.40 12.43
N VAL A 716 77.51 -0.66 13.65
CA VAL A 716 78.41 -1.81 13.90
C VAL A 716 77.66 -3.14 13.70
N ALA A 717 78.23 -4.05 12.92
CA ALA A 717 77.67 -5.38 12.65
C ALA A 717 77.33 -6.13 13.95
N GLY A 718 76.18 -6.80 13.97
CA GLY A 718 75.73 -7.57 15.13
C GLY A 718 74.38 -8.26 14.97
N LYS A 719 74.02 -9.04 15.99
CA LYS A 719 72.88 -9.98 15.96
C LYS A 719 71.50 -9.31 15.80
N ASN A 720 71.36 -8.02 16.14
CA ASN A 720 70.15 -7.21 15.89
C ASN A 720 70.56 -5.75 15.58
N VAL A 721 70.48 -5.32 14.33
CA VAL A 721 70.57 -3.90 13.93
C VAL A 721 69.19 -3.36 13.56
N THR A 722 69.00 -2.04 13.46
CA THR A 722 67.76 -1.48 12.92
C THR A 722 67.99 -0.17 12.18
N ILE A 723 67.69 -0.18 10.87
CA ILE A 723 67.63 1.03 10.05
C ILE A 723 66.24 1.67 10.21
N VAL A 724 66.17 2.99 10.25
CA VAL A 724 64.94 3.79 10.17
C VAL A 724 65.01 4.72 8.96
N ASP A 725 64.01 4.65 8.10
CA ASP A 725 63.79 5.53 6.97
C ASP A 725 62.65 6.52 7.26
N THR A 726 62.83 7.78 6.85
CA THR A 726 61.91 8.89 7.11
C THR A 726 61.34 9.45 5.80
N VAL A 727 60.09 9.10 5.51
CA VAL A 727 59.43 9.36 4.23
C VAL A 727 58.50 10.57 4.31
N THR A 728 58.86 11.64 3.61
CA THR A 728 58.02 12.84 3.38
C THR A 728 57.25 12.70 2.07
N LEU A 729 55.97 13.05 2.09
CA LEU A 729 55.02 12.93 0.99
C LEU A 729 54.21 14.22 0.83
N ASP A 730 54.03 14.71 -0.40
CA ASP A 730 53.16 15.85 -0.74
C ASP A 730 52.22 15.50 -1.91
N GLY A 731 51.13 16.25 -2.06
CA GLY A 731 50.05 16.02 -3.03
C GLY A 731 48.95 15.06 -2.56
N LEU A 732 49.01 14.54 -1.32
CA LEU A 732 48.09 13.50 -0.87
C LEU A 732 46.62 13.96 -0.80
N THR A 733 45.70 13.09 -1.21
CA THR A 733 44.27 13.35 -1.06
C THR A 733 43.83 13.06 0.38
N LYS A 734 43.49 14.10 1.15
CA LYS A 734 43.05 13.97 2.54
C LYS A 734 41.82 13.05 2.66
N GLY A 735 41.93 12.03 3.51
CA GLY A 735 40.91 10.99 3.71
C GLY A 735 41.16 9.71 2.89
N THR A 736 42.01 9.76 1.85
CA THR A 736 42.40 8.58 1.07
C THR A 736 43.33 7.68 1.86
N LYS A 737 43.18 6.37 1.67
CA LYS A 737 44.05 5.34 2.23
C LYS A 737 45.23 5.09 1.28
N TYR A 738 46.44 5.04 1.83
CA TYR A 738 47.67 4.77 1.09
C TYR A 738 48.47 3.64 1.75
N GLN A 739 49.30 2.97 0.96
CA GLN A 739 50.29 2.00 1.43
C GLN A 739 51.67 2.40 0.89
N LEU A 740 52.59 2.62 1.83
CA LEU A 740 54.01 2.78 1.58
C LEU A 740 54.67 1.40 1.75
N LYS A 741 55.41 0.96 0.75
CA LYS A 741 56.28 -0.22 0.83
C LYS A 741 57.71 0.25 0.78
N GLY A 742 58.60 -0.42 1.50
CA GLY A 742 60.03 -0.23 1.30
C GLY A 742 60.86 -1.44 1.69
N TRP A 743 62.11 -1.47 1.24
CA TRP A 743 63.03 -2.59 1.44
C TRP A 743 64.49 -2.17 1.36
N GLN A 744 65.36 -2.99 1.95
CA GLN A 744 66.81 -2.79 1.93
C GLN A 744 67.44 -3.45 0.68
N MET A 745 68.36 -2.72 0.04
CA MET A 745 69.19 -3.14 -1.09
C MET A 745 70.66 -3.13 -0.67
N VAL A 746 71.46 -4.10 -1.11
CA VAL A 746 72.92 -4.10 -0.92
C VAL A 746 73.57 -3.31 -2.05
N LYS A 747 74.16 -2.14 -1.75
CA LYS A 747 74.65 -1.17 -2.76
C LYS A 747 75.66 -1.81 -3.73
N SER A 748 76.63 -2.55 -3.19
CA SER A 748 77.69 -3.22 -3.96
C SER A 748 77.21 -4.34 -4.90
N GLU A 749 75.98 -4.83 -4.71
CA GLU A 749 75.43 -5.99 -5.44
C GLU A 749 74.19 -5.63 -6.27
N ASN A 750 73.62 -4.43 -6.05
CA ASN A 750 72.35 -3.97 -6.63
C ASN A 750 71.23 -5.02 -6.52
N ALA A 751 71.16 -5.68 -5.36
CA ALA A 751 70.26 -6.77 -5.05
C ALA A 751 69.56 -6.53 -3.71
N GLN A 752 68.34 -7.04 -3.55
CA GLN A 752 67.59 -6.92 -2.30
C GLN A 752 68.28 -7.73 -1.18
N LEU A 753 68.41 -7.13 0.00
CA LEU A 753 69.03 -7.80 1.15
C LEU A 753 68.16 -8.98 1.61
N LEU A 754 68.75 -10.17 1.65
CA LEU A 754 68.14 -11.39 2.15
C LEU A 754 68.81 -11.84 3.45
N ILE A 755 68.04 -12.01 4.52
CA ILE A 755 68.49 -12.63 5.78
C ILE A 755 67.67 -13.90 6.01
N ASP A 756 68.33 -15.02 6.29
CA ASP A 756 67.73 -16.36 6.39
C ASP A 756 66.84 -16.74 5.19
N GLY A 757 67.14 -16.18 4.01
CA GLY A 757 66.38 -16.36 2.77
C GLY A 757 65.08 -15.56 2.67
N GLN A 758 64.81 -14.63 3.60
CA GLN A 758 63.69 -13.69 3.55
C GLN A 758 64.16 -12.27 3.20
N PRO A 759 63.39 -11.49 2.42
CA PRO A 759 63.71 -10.10 2.14
C PRO A 759 63.57 -9.22 3.38
N VAL A 760 64.50 -8.27 3.55
CA VAL A 760 64.39 -7.21 4.55
C VAL A 760 63.49 -6.09 4.00
N GLU A 761 62.18 -6.26 4.18
CA GLU A 761 61.13 -5.33 3.70
C GLU A 761 60.13 -4.92 4.79
N SER A 762 59.38 -3.85 4.54
CA SER A 762 58.33 -3.33 5.42
C SER A 762 57.18 -2.73 4.61
N ASN A 763 55.95 -2.88 5.11
CA ASN A 763 54.72 -2.46 4.43
C ASN A 763 53.85 -1.64 5.40
N TYR A 764 53.93 -0.32 5.33
CA TYR A 764 53.17 0.59 6.20
C TYR A 764 51.92 1.13 5.51
N THR A 765 50.78 1.17 6.19
CA THR A 765 49.48 1.54 5.59
C THR A 765 48.78 2.58 6.45
N PHE A 766 48.43 3.72 5.85
CA PHE A 766 47.89 4.89 6.55
C PHE A 766 46.70 5.52 5.81
N THR A 767 46.05 6.49 6.46
CA THR A 767 45.04 7.36 5.84
C THR A 767 45.52 8.80 5.91
N ALA A 768 45.57 9.48 4.77
CA ALA A 768 46.14 10.82 4.67
C ALA A 768 45.32 11.84 5.48
N LYS A 769 45.97 12.54 6.41
CA LYS A 769 45.33 13.54 7.31
C LYS A 769 45.41 14.97 6.76
N LYS A 770 46.31 15.19 5.80
CA LYS A 770 46.67 16.43 5.09
C LYS A 770 47.14 16.07 3.66
N SER A 771 47.49 17.06 2.85
CA SER A 771 48.29 16.90 1.61
C SER A 771 49.73 16.49 1.91
N GLU A 772 50.35 17.18 2.85
CA GLU A 772 51.72 16.94 3.31
C GLU A 772 51.73 15.99 4.52
N MET A 773 52.54 14.92 4.46
CA MET A 773 52.75 14.00 5.58
C MET A 773 54.19 13.48 5.65
N GLU A 774 54.57 13.06 6.86
CA GLU A 774 55.85 12.43 7.20
C GLU A 774 55.56 11.07 7.85
N VAL A 775 56.36 10.04 7.55
CA VAL A 775 56.17 8.65 7.93
C VAL A 775 57.52 7.97 8.20
N GLU A 776 57.74 7.44 9.40
CA GLU A 776 58.89 6.59 9.70
C GLU A 776 58.62 5.11 9.38
N VAL A 777 59.62 4.41 8.82
CA VAL A 777 59.61 2.96 8.54
C VAL A 777 60.88 2.34 9.13
N SER A 778 60.74 1.29 9.96
CA SER A 778 61.89 0.59 10.57
C SER A 778 62.13 -0.80 9.95
N TYR A 779 63.40 -1.17 9.81
CA TYR A 779 63.87 -2.46 9.30
C TYR A 779 64.85 -3.10 10.30
N THR A 780 64.42 -4.13 11.03
CA THR A 780 65.23 -4.82 12.06
C THR A 780 65.68 -6.19 11.57
N PHE A 781 66.98 -6.48 11.60
CA PHE A 781 67.56 -7.72 11.07
C PHE A 781 68.91 -8.07 11.73
N ASN A 782 69.41 -9.28 11.45
CA ASN A 782 70.75 -9.72 11.88
C ASN A 782 71.79 -9.27 10.83
N ALA A 783 72.75 -8.46 11.24
CA ALA A 783 73.82 -7.95 10.37
C ALA A 783 75.22 -8.47 10.74
N SER A 784 75.31 -9.52 11.56
CA SER A 784 76.60 -10.07 12.04
C SER A 784 77.56 -10.50 10.92
N ALA A 785 77.02 -10.80 9.73
CA ALA A 785 77.78 -11.19 8.54
C ALA A 785 77.81 -10.10 7.44
N LEU A 786 77.44 -8.86 7.77
CA LEU A 786 77.35 -7.72 6.83
C LEU A 786 78.40 -6.64 7.08
N GLY A 787 79.43 -6.87 7.91
CA GLY A 787 80.53 -5.92 8.08
C GLY A 787 81.15 -5.54 6.72
N GLY A 788 81.38 -4.23 6.53
CA GLY A 788 81.88 -3.67 5.27
C GLY A 788 80.83 -3.52 4.15
N LYS A 789 79.53 -3.56 4.44
CA LYS A 789 78.45 -3.44 3.44
C LYS A 789 77.64 -2.15 3.55
N ASP A 790 77.46 -1.46 2.43
CA ASP A 790 76.49 -0.39 2.30
C ASP A 790 75.10 -0.93 1.94
N LEU A 791 74.09 -0.46 2.66
CA LEU A 791 72.67 -0.76 2.45
C LEU A 791 71.92 0.50 2.04
N VAL A 792 70.96 0.38 1.13
CA VAL A 792 70.16 1.49 0.60
C VAL A 792 68.68 1.15 0.71
N THR A 793 67.86 2.05 1.23
CA THR A 793 66.40 1.84 1.29
C THR A 793 65.72 2.30 -0.01
N PHE A 794 64.80 1.50 -0.53
CA PHE A 794 63.94 1.80 -1.69
C PHE A 794 62.46 1.83 -1.28
N GLU A 795 61.65 2.69 -1.91
CA GLU A 795 60.24 2.93 -1.55
C GLU A 795 59.25 2.96 -2.73
N GLU A 796 58.00 2.52 -2.51
CA GLU A 796 56.84 2.70 -3.40
C GLU A 796 55.58 3.12 -2.64
N LEU A 797 54.84 4.11 -3.15
CA LEU A 797 53.57 4.57 -2.60
C LEU A 797 52.39 4.17 -3.50
N TYR A 798 51.41 3.48 -2.91
CA TYR A 798 50.17 3.04 -3.54
C TYR A 798 48.94 3.74 -2.94
N ASN A 799 48.02 4.17 -3.80
CA ASN A 799 46.68 4.60 -3.45
C ASN A 799 45.76 3.37 -3.33
N LEU A 800 45.10 3.20 -2.17
CA LEU A 800 44.21 2.11 -1.83
C LEU A 800 42.72 2.53 -1.79
N SER A 801 42.33 3.51 -2.62
CA SER A 801 40.91 3.89 -2.78
C SER A 801 40.06 2.75 -3.32
N ASN A 802 40.62 1.93 -4.21
CA ASN A 802 40.12 0.59 -4.54
C ASN A 802 41.03 -0.45 -3.87
N PRO A 803 40.57 -1.23 -2.88
CA PRO A 803 41.40 -2.27 -2.25
C PRO A 803 41.77 -3.42 -3.19
N ASP A 804 40.93 -3.69 -4.19
CA ASP A 804 41.10 -4.79 -5.13
C ASP A 804 42.03 -4.43 -6.31
N GLU A 805 42.33 -3.14 -6.51
CA GLU A 805 43.21 -2.63 -7.56
C GLU A 805 44.08 -1.44 -7.05
N PRO A 806 45.15 -1.72 -6.28
CA PRO A 806 46.08 -0.69 -5.80
C PRO A 806 46.81 0.03 -6.93
N ILE A 807 46.69 1.36 -7.00
CA ILE A 807 47.34 2.18 -8.02
C ILE A 807 48.64 2.76 -7.45
N LYS A 808 49.81 2.50 -8.07
CA LYS A 808 51.06 3.17 -7.69
C LYS A 808 50.99 4.65 -8.10
N VAL A 809 51.35 5.55 -7.18
CA VAL A 809 51.26 7.01 -7.36
C VAL A 809 52.59 7.75 -7.18
N ALA A 810 53.58 7.15 -6.50
CA ALA A 810 54.95 7.66 -6.40
C ALA A 810 55.93 6.49 -6.08
N GLU A 811 57.21 6.67 -6.34
CA GLU A 811 58.28 5.76 -5.94
C GLU A 811 59.62 6.49 -5.78
N HIS A 812 60.51 5.98 -4.94
CA HIS A 812 61.90 6.43 -4.80
C HIS A 812 62.83 5.21 -4.79
N LYS A 813 63.73 5.14 -5.77
CA LYS A 813 64.52 3.92 -6.07
C LYS A 813 65.87 4.25 -6.71
N ASP A 814 66.63 5.13 -6.06
CA ASP A 814 67.98 5.45 -6.50
C ASP A 814 69.00 4.71 -5.62
N ILE A 815 69.79 3.82 -6.22
CA ILE A 815 70.80 3.02 -5.54
C ILE A 815 72.04 3.85 -5.16
N GLU A 816 72.20 5.03 -5.77
CA GLU A 816 73.30 5.97 -5.49
C GLU A 816 72.88 7.09 -4.52
N ASP A 817 71.68 7.00 -3.92
CA ASP A 817 71.22 8.00 -2.97
C ASP A 817 71.93 7.87 -1.61
N GLU A 818 72.88 8.77 -1.37
CA GLU A 818 73.56 8.92 -0.08
C GLU A 818 72.58 9.30 1.06
N GLY A 819 71.42 9.88 0.73
CA GLY A 819 70.29 10.09 1.64
C GLY A 819 69.66 8.77 2.11
N GLN A 820 69.60 7.74 1.27
CA GLN A 820 69.12 6.40 1.61
C GLN A 820 70.22 5.39 2.00
N THR A 821 71.50 5.72 1.82
CA THR A 821 72.63 4.83 2.14
C THR A 821 72.96 4.81 3.64
N VAL A 822 73.19 3.60 4.20
CA VAL A 822 73.69 3.34 5.56
C VAL A 822 74.75 2.23 5.51
N THR A 823 75.93 2.46 6.09
CA THR A 823 77.07 1.53 6.09
C THR A 823 77.04 0.60 7.31
N ILE A 824 77.32 -0.70 7.13
CA ILE A 824 77.53 -1.64 8.24
C ILE A 824 79.04 -1.81 8.47
N GLU A 825 79.51 -1.54 9.70
CA GLU A 825 80.92 -1.59 10.10
C GLU A 825 81.34 -2.96 10.66
N GLU A 826 82.60 -3.35 10.48
CA GLU A 826 83.16 -4.57 11.07
C GLU A 826 83.39 -4.43 12.59
N ARG A 827 83.45 -5.57 13.31
CA ARG A 827 83.70 -5.61 14.76
C ARG A 827 85.10 -6.15 15.04
N VAL A 828 85.90 -5.36 15.77
CA VAL A 828 87.27 -5.70 16.19
C VAL A 828 87.27 -6.02 17.69
N ILE A 829 88.17 -6.91 18.12
CA ILE A 829 88.41 -7.25 19.53
C ILE A 829 89.91 -7.04 19.83
N GLU A 830 90.21 -6.26 20.87
CA GLU A 830 91.57 -5.97 21.34
C GLU A 830 91.89 -6.82 22.59
N ILE A 831 93.19 -7.14 22.78
CA ILE A 831 93.69 -8.01 23.84
C ILE A 831 94.97 -7.43 24.46
N HIS A 832 95.04 -7.42 25.79
CA HIS A 832 96.19 -6.97 26.58
C HIS A 832 96.43 -7.93 27.75
N THR A 833 97.68 -8.27 28.06
CA THR A 833 98.01 -9.35 29.02
C THR A 833 99.14 -8.96 29.98
N ASN A 834 99.27 -9.67 31.11
CA ASN A 834 100.34 -9.47 32.09
C ASN A 834 100.53 -10.67 33.03
N ALA A 835 101.64 -11.39 32.85
CA ALA A 835 102.05 -12.54 33.65
C ALA A 835 102.86 -12.16 34.92
N ALA A 836 102.66 -12.88 36.02
CA ALA A 836 103.41 -12.71 37.26
C ALA A 836 103.44 -13.98 38.13
N ASP A 837 104.38 -14.05 39.06
CA ASP A 837 104.42 -15.03 40.14
C ASP A 837 103.19 -14.92 41.05
N LYS A 838 102.53 -16.05 41.31
CA LYS A 838 101.42 -16.16 42.26
C LYS A 838 101.82 -15.89 43.71
N ALA A 839 103.05 -16.20 44.13
CA ALA A 839 103.46 -16.10 45.53
C ALA A 839 103.84 -14.67 45.94
N THR A 840 104.47 -13.91 45.04
CA THR A 840 105.01 -12.56 45.30
C THR A 840 104.34 -11.45 44.49
N GLY A 841 103.61 -11.76 43.42
CA GLY A 841 103.05 -10.78 42.48
C GLY A 841 104.09 -10.07 41.61
N LYS A 842 105.31 -10.63 41.48
CA LYS A 842 106.43 -10.05 40.73
C LYS A 842 106.73 -10.82 39.45
N LYS A 843 107.61 -10.26 38.60
CA LYS A 843 108.19 -10.97 37.46
C LYS A 843 109.30 -11.96 37.84
N MET A 844 109.83 -11.91 39.06
CA MET A 844 110.93 -12.77 39.52
C MET A 844 110.40 -13.92 40.38
N ILE A 845 110.83 -15.16 40.06
CA ILE A 845 110.44 -16.41 40.72
C ILE A 845 111.70 -17.13 41.19
N VAL A 846 111.82 -17.47 42.48
CA VAL A 846 112.97 -18.27 42.95
C VAL A 846 112.81 -19.73 42.53
N ALA A 847 113.86 -20.35 41.96
CA ALA A 847 113.82 -21.73 41.51
C ALA A 847 113.40 -22.72 42.61
N GLY A 848 112.47 -23.63 42.29
CA GLY A 848 111.87 -24.54 43.27
C GLY A 848 111.00 -25.63 42.67
N LYS A 849 110.65 -26.62 43.51
CA LYS A 849 109.98 -27.87 43.12
C LYS A 849 108.53 -27.68 42.67
N GLU A 850 107.90 -26.57 43.03
CA GLU A 850 106.55 -26.15 42.62
C GLU A 850 106.51 -24.61 42.56
N VAL A 851 106.14 -24.05 41.41
CA VAL A 851 105.92 -22.61 41.18
C VAL A 851 104.63 -22.40 40.39
N THR A 852 104.01 -21.23 40.51
CA THR A 852 102.81 -20.88 39.71
C THR A 852 102.93 -19.49 39.09
N VAL A 853 102.82 -19.43 37.76
CA VAL A 853 102.59 -18.18 37.01
C VAL A 853 101.09 -17.94 36.88
N ILE A 854 100.64 -16.70 37.05
CA ILE A 854 99.29 -16.23 36.71
C ILE A 854 99.42 -15.14 35.64
N ASP A 855 98.66 -15.26 34.57
CA ASP A 855 98.44 -14.18 33.60
C ASP A 855 97.05 -13.55 33.79
N THR A 856 96.96 -12.24 33.52
CA THR A 856 95.77 -11.40 33.62
C THR A 856 95.49 -10.74 32.27
N VAL A 857 94.43 -11.20 31.61
CA VAL A 857 94.06 -10.83 30.25
C VAL A 857 92.87 -9.87 30.26
N THR A 858 93.05 -8.68 29.70
CA THR A 858 92.00 -7.70 29.42
C THR A 858 91.58 -7.81 27.95
N LEU A 859 90.27 -7.74 27.71
CA LEU A 859 89.63 -7.95 26.41
C LEU A 859 88.57 -6.88 26.15
N ASP A 860 88.71 -6.14 25.05
CA ASP A 860 87.83 -5.04 24.66
C ASP A 860 87.21 -5.29 23.27
N GLY A 861 85.94 -4.92 23.06
CA GLY A 861 85.19 -5.13 21.81
C GLY A 861 84.26 -6.37 21.79
N LEU A 862 84.11 -7.07 22.92
CA LEU A 862 83.32 -8.30 23.03
C LEU A 862 81.82 -8.10 22.73
N GLU A 863 81.14 -9.09 22.14
CA GLU A 863 79.68 -9.05 22.02
C GLU A 863 79.00 -9.57 23.30
N LYS A 864 78.27 -8.68 23.98
CA LYS A 864 77.56 -8.98 25.23
C LYS A 864 76.58 -10.16 25.06
N GLY A 865 76.79 -11.22 25.83
CA GLY A 865 76.02 -12.47 25.79
C GLY A 865 76.64 -13.58 24.94
N THR A 866 77.67 -13.29 24.14
CA THR A 866 78.43 -14.29 23.39
C THR A 866 79.41 -15.03 24.30
N THR A 867 79.68 -16.31 24.01
CA THR A 867 80.60 -17.16 24.81
C THR A 867 81.93 -17.29 24.09
N TYR A 868 83.01 -17.15 24.84
CA TYR A 868 84.38 -17.16 24.34
C TYR A 868 85.25 -18.16 25.12
N GLN A 869 86.29 -18.68 24.47
CA GLN A 869 87.35 -19.47 25.11
C GLN A 869 88.70 -18.78 24.90
N LEU A 870 89.37 -18.49 26.01
CA LEU A 870 90.78 -18.12 26.08
C LEU A 870 91.61 -19.39 26.26
N LYS A 871 92.73 -19.50 25.55
CA LYS A 871 93.77 -20.52 25.75
C LYS A 871 95.11 -19.84 25.92
N GLY A 872 96.01 -20.42 26.71
CA GLY A 872 97.39 -19.94 26.77
C GLY A 872 98.41 -20.97 27.23
N TRP A 873 99.69 -20.63 27.09
CA TRP A 873 100.82 -21.51 27.41
C TRP A 873 102.11 -20.75 27.69
N GLN A 874 103.04 -21.40 28.40
CA GLN A 874 104.36 -20.86 28.71
C GLN A 874 105.38 -21.19 27.60
N MET A 875 106.20 -20.21 27.23
CA MET A 875 107.29 -20.27 26.27
C MET A 875 108.62 -19.94 26.96
N VAL A 876 109.73 -20.61 26.62
CA VAL A 876 111.07 -20.26 27.12
C VAL A 876 111.69 -19.20 26.19
N LYS A 877 111.86 -17.96 26.67
CA LYS A 877 112.28 -16.79 25.85
C LYS A 877 113.58 -17.07 25.09
N SER A 878 114.59 -17.62 25.77
CA SER A 878 115.91 -17.93 25.21
C SER A 878 115.93 -18.99 24.11
N GLU A 879 114.85 -19.78 23.98
CA GLU A 879 114.76 -20.93 23.06
C GLU A 879 113.63 -20.76 22.03
N ASN A 880 112.74 -19.78 22.23
CA ASN A 880 111.51 -19.57 21.46
C ASN A 880 110.71 -20.88 21.27
N ALA A 881 110.61 -21.67 22.34
CA ALA A 881 109.99 -22.99 22.38
C ALA A 881 109.04 -23.10 23.57
N GLN A 882 107.95 -23.86 23.42
CA GLN A 882 106.99 -24.09 24.51
C GLN A 882 107.66 -24.83 25.67
N LEU A 883 107.43 -24.38 26.91
CA LEU A 883 108.02 -24.99 28.11
C LEU A 883 107.49 -26.42 28.27
N LEU A 884 108.40 -27.39 28.33
CA LEU A 884 108.10 -28.79 28.57
C LEU A 884 108.62 -29.23 29.94
N ILE A 885 107.72 -29.74 30.80
CA ILE A 885 108.06 -30.37 32.09
C ILE A 885 107.55 -31.82 32.05
N ASP A 886 108.41 -32.77 32.43
CA ASP A 886 108.19 -34.22 32.26
C ASP A 886 107.74 -34.62 30.83
N GLY A 887 108.18 -33.87 29.82
CA GLY A 887 107.82 -34.06 28.42
C GLY A 887 106.41 -33.61 28.02
N LYS A 888 105.73 -32.80 28.85
CA LYS A 888 104.41 -32.23 28.56
C LYS A 888 104.45 -30.70 28.50
N PRO A 889 103.65 -30.07 27.62
CA PRO A 889 103.51 -28.61 27.58
C PRO A 889 102.93 -28.06 28.88
N VAL A 890 103.40 -26.87 29.27
CA VAL A 890 102.81 -26.06 30.33
C VAL A 890 101.76 -25.12 29.69
N GLU A 891 100.51 -25.58 29.66
CA GLU A 891 99.37 -24.95 28.99
C GLU A 891 98.09 -24.98 29.85
N SER A 892 97.12 -24.14 29.53
CA SER A 892 95.85 -24.00 30.26
C SER A 892 94.76 -23.37 29.37
N ASP A 893 93.48 -23.56 29.70
CA ASP A 893 92.36 -22.88 29.03
C ASP A 893 91.28 -22.36 30.01
N TYR A 894 90.47 -21.41 29.54
CA TYR A 894 89.41 -20.78 30.32
C TYR A 894 88.24 -20.32 29.42
N THR A 895 87.02 -20.76 29.73
CA THR A 895 85.80 -20.44 28.96
C THR A 895 84.87 -19.54 29.77
N PHE A 896 84.37 -18.47 29.15
CA PHE A 896 83.50 -17.49 29.81
C PHE A 896 82.46 -16.92 28.83
N THR A 897 81.36 -16.38 29.36
CA THR A 897 80.37 -15.62 28.58
C THR A 897 80.56 -14.13 28.83
N ALA A 898 80.67 -13.33 27.77
CA ALA A 898 80.87 -11.90 27.85
C ALA A 898 79.68 -11.20 28.52
N LYS A 899 79.92 -10.58 29.68
CA LYS A 899 78.90 -9.82 30.44
C LYS A 899 78.87 -8.35 30.06
N ASP A 900 79.94 -7.85 29.47
CA ASP A 900 80.05 -6.52 28.87
C ASP A 900 80.99 -6.57 27.66
N SER A 901 81.12 -5.46 26.94
CA SER A 901 82.06 -5.34 25.80
C SER A 901 83.52 -5.21 26.23
N SER A 902 83.78 -5.03 27.52
CA SER A 902 85.10 -4.96 28.15
C SER A 902 85.14 -5.93 29.33
N MET A 903 86.17 -6.78 29.43
CA MET A 903 86.33 -7.76 30.51
C MET A 903 87.80 -8.08 30.83
N GLU A 904 88.08 -8.31 32.12
CA GLU A 904 89.33 -8.90 32.63
C GLU A 904 89.08 -10.37 33.03
N VAL A 905 90.03 -11.25 32.70
CA VAL A 905 90.04 -12.68 33.07
C VAL A 905 91.46 -13.12 33.48
N GLN A 906 91.59 -14.18 34.26
CA GLN A 906 92.89 -14.70 34.72
C GLN A 906 93.06 -16.19 34.39
N ILE A 907 94.29 -16.58 34.08
CA ILE A 907 94.69 -17.95 33.73
C ILE A 907 96.00 -18.32 34.45
N ALA A 908 96.19 -19.59 34.81
CA ALA A 908 97.28 -19.98 35.72
C ALA A 908 97.98 -21.28 35.33
N PHE A 909 99.30 -21.31 35.53
CA PHE A 909 100.22 -22.35 35.08
C PHE A 909 101.09 -22.79 36.26
N THR A 910 101.02 -24.07 36.68
CA THR A 910 101.78 -24.58 37.84
C THR A 910 102.68 -25.74 37.42
N PHE A 911 103.97 -25.65 37.76
CA PHE A 911 105.00 -26.58 37.30
C PHE A 911 106.23 -26.61 38.23
N ASN A 912 107.15 -27.55 37.99
CA ASN A 912 108.44 -27.62 38.69
C ASN A 912 109.48 -26.75 37.95
N ALA A 913 110.13 -25.83 38.66
CA ALA A 913 111.13 -24.90 38.11
C ALA A 913 112.54 -25.10 38.72
N SER A 914 112.79 -26.22 39.39
CA SER A 914 114.08 -26.48 40.08
C SER A 914 115.29 -26.45 39.14
N GLU A 915 115.10 -26.82 37.87
CA GLU A 915 116.13 -26.87 36.83
C GLU A 915 116.05 -25.66 35.86
N LEU A 916 115.20 -24.68 36.15
CA LEU A 916 114.95 -23.52 35.28
C LEU A 916 115.66 -22.23 35.73
N ALA A 917 116.53 -22.28 36.73
CA ALA A 917 117.27 -21.09 37.19
C ALA A 917 118.02 -20.39 36.04
N GLY A 918 117.89 -19.07 35.94
CA GLY A 918 118.42 -18.26 34.84
C GLY A 918 117.60 -18.31 33.54
N LYS A 919 116.35 -18.77 33.57
CA LYS A 919 115.44 -18.78 32.41
C LYS A 919 114.35 -17.71 32.52
N ASP A 920 114.10 -17.05 31.40
CA ASP A 920 112.91 -16.23 31.19
C ASP A 920 111.80 -17.06 30.52
N LEU A 921 110.59 -16.94 31.04
CA LEU A 921 109.36 -17.57 30.54
C LEU A 921 108.36 -16.50 30.10
N VAL A 922 107.64 -16.73 29.01
CA VAL A 922 106.68 -15.78 28.43
C VAL A 922 105.35 -16.49 28.19
N THR A 923 104.23 -15.85 28.51
CA THR A 923 102.89 -16.42 28.27
C THR A 923 102.33 -15.95 26.92
N PHE A 924 101.75 -16.88 26.14
CA PHE A 924 101.07 -16.64 24.85
C PHE A 924 99.59 -17.03 24.94
N GLU A 925 98.72 -16.28 24.24
CA GLU A 925 97.25 -16.39 24.34
C GLU A 925 96.52 -16.43 22.98
N GLU A 926 95.37 -17.12 22.92
CA GLU A 926 94.38 -17.07 21.82
C GLU A 926 92.94 -17.00 22.34
N LEU A 927 92.10 -16.16 21.71
CA LEU A 927 90.67 -16.02 22.02
C LEU A 927 89.79 -16.50 20.85
N TYR A 928 88.82 -17.36 21.17
CA TYR A 928 87.85 -17.93 20.22
C TYR A 928 86.41 -17.58 20.60
N ASP A 929 85.59 -17.22 19.60
CA ASP A 929 84.12 -17.12 19.71
C ASP A 929 83.50 -18.52 19.55
N LEU A 930 82.65 -18.89 20.51
CA LEU A 930 81.94 -20.17 20.59
C LEU A 930 80.44 -20.05 20.29
N SER A 931 80.01 -19.00 19.56
CA SER A 931 78.65 -18.90 19.02
C SER A 931 78.25 -20.11 18.17
N ASN A 932 79.24 -20.76 17.52
CA ASN A 932 79.12 -22.12 17.00
C ASN A 932 80.13 -23.05 17.70
N PRO A 933 79.72 -23.89 18.66
CA PRO A 933 80.65 -24.78 19.37
C PRO A 933 81.32 -25.83 18.49
N ASP A 934 80.70 -26.21 17.36
CA ASP A 934 81.24 -27.19 16.42
C ASP A 934 82.29 -26.58 15.47
N GLU A 935 82.35 -25.25 15.35
CA GLU A 935 83.32 -24.52 14.52
C GLU A 935 83.77 -23.20 15.21
N PRO A 936 84.64 -23.28 16.24
CA PRO A 936 85.16 -22.12 16.96
C PRO A 936 85.93 -21.15 16.06
N ILE A 937 85.53 -19.88 16.04
CA ILE A 937 86.17 -18.83 15.23
C ILE A 937 87.21 -18.12 16.09
N LYS A 938 88.48 -18.05 15.66
CA LYS A 938 89.48 -17.23 16.35
C LYS A 938 89.22 -15.75 16.08
N VAL A 939 89.15 -14.95 17.13
CA VAL A 939 88.77 -13.52 17.05
C VAL A 939 89.83 -12.56 17.61
N ALA A 940 90.76 -13.04 18.44
CA ALA A 940 91.97 -12.30 18.86
C ALA A 940 93.09 -13.27 19.25
N GLU A 941 94.35 -12.81 19.25
CA GLU A 941 95.51 -13.54 19.79
C GLU A 941 96.57 -12.57 20.29
N HIS A 942 97.35 -12.99 21.30
CA HIS A 942 98.52 -12.25 21.80
C HIS A 942 99.71 -13.21 21.89
N LYS A 943 100.77 -12.96 21.10
CA LYS A 943 101.87 -13.93 20.89
C LYS A 943 103.20 -13.22 20.63
N ASP A 944 103.55 -12.27 21.49
CA ASP A 944 104.84 -11.58 21.41
C ASP A 944 105.83 -12.19 22.42
N ILE A 945 106.93 -12.76 21.92
CA ILE A 945 107.98 -13.38 22.73
C ILE A 945 108.86 -12.34 23.43
N GLU A 946 108.82 -11.09 22.99
CA GLU A 946 109.58 -9.99 23.57
C GLU A 946 108.77 -9.15 24.56
N ASP A 947 107.51 -9.52 24.84
CA ASP A 947 106.65 -8.78 25.76
C ASP A 947 107.11 -8.92 27.22
N GLU A 948 107.69 -7.85 27.75
CA GLU A 948 108.08 -7.69 29.17
C GLU A 948 106.86 -7.68 30.11
N GLY A 949 105.66 -7.42 29.58
CA GLY A 949 104.37 -7.66 30.23
C GLY A 949 104.10 -9.16 30.43
N GLN A 950 104.49 -10.02 29.50
CA GLN A 950 104.33 -11.47 29.60
C GLN A 950 105.55 -12.22 30.13
N THR A 951 106.72 -11.57 30.23
CA THR A 951 107.99 -12.21 30.65
C THR A 951 108.11 -12.32 32.18
N VAL A 952 108.47 -13.50 32.69
CA VAL A 952 108.85 -13.78 34.08
C VAL A 952 110.19 -14.54 34.16
N THR A 953 111.08 -14.14 35.05
CA THR A 953 112.45 -14.68 35.21
C THR A 953 112.54 -15.64 36.40
N ILE A 954 113.18 -16.78 36.22
CA ILE A 954 113.51 -17.72 37.30
C ILE A 954 114.92 -17.44 37.85
N GLU A 955 115.07 -17.22 39.16
CA GLU A 955 116.34 -16.86 39.82
C GLU A 955 116.97 -18.02 40.61
N GLU A 956 118.30 -17.97 40.75
CA GLU A 956 119.13 -18.91 41.53
C GLU A 956 119.15 -18.59 43.04
N ARG A 957 119.52 -19.56 43.89
CA ARG A 957 119.55 -19.43 45.37
C ARG A 957 120.98 -19.19 45.87
N VAL A 958 121.17 -18.07 46.59
CA VAL A 958 122.46 -17.66 47.18
C VAL A 958 122.47 -17.90 48.70
N ILE A 959 123.64 -18.20 49.26
CA ILE A 959 123.87 -18.43 50.70
C ILE A 959 124.94 -17.44 51.20
N GLU A 960 124.68 -16.76 52.32
CA GLU A 960 125.60 -15.81 52.95
C GLU A 960 126.22 -16.37 54.24
N ILE A 961 127.48 -16.01 54.50
CA ILE A 961 128.23 -16.37 55.72
C ILE A 961 128.61 -15.08 56.48
N HIS A 962 128.47 -15.08 57.81
CA HIS A 962 129.05 -14.09 58.70
C HIS A 962 129.72 -14.79 59.89
N THR A 963 130.90 -14.34 60.31
CA THR A 963 131.71 -15.02 61.32
C THR A 963 132.25 -14.06 62.38
N ASN A 964 132.62 -14.59 63.55
CA ASN A 964 133.26 -13.82 64.62
C ASN A 964 134.04 -14.72 65.59
N VAL A 965 135.37 -14.55 65.56
CA VAL A 965 136.33 -15.25 66.41
C VAL A 965 136.49 -14.65 67.82
N ALA A 966 136.83 -15.46 68.83
CA ALA A 966 137.32 -15.03 70.15
C ALA A 966 138.15 -16.10 70.89
N ASP A 967 138.90 -15.71 71.93
CA ASP A 967 139.50 -16.67 72.88
C ASP A 967 138.43 -17.37 73.73
N LYS A 968 138.55 -18.70 73.87
CA LYS A 968 137.57 -19.56 74.56
C LYS A 968 137.41 -19.27 76.06
N VAL A 969 138.43 -18.72 76.72
CA VAL A 969 138.47 -18.56 78.18
C VAL A 969 138.00 -17.18 78.62
N THR A 970 138.23 -16.17 77.79
CA THR A 970 137.94 -14.76 78.07
C THR A 970 136.76 -14.21 77.28
N GLY A 971 136.51 -14.74 76.07
CA GLY A 971 135.60 -14.12 75.09
C GLY A 971 136.17 -12.85 74.45
N GLU A 972 137.45 -12.51 74.70
CA GLU A 972 138.11 -11.34 74.12
C GLU A 972 138.92 -11.71 72.87
N LYS A 973 139.09 -10.76 71.96
CA LYS A 973 139.98 -10.89 70.78
C LYS A 973 141.46 -10.64 71.09
N MET A 974 141.84 -10.54 72.37
CA MET A 974 143.20 -10.23 72.80
C MET A 974 143.76 -11.32 73.73
N ILE A 975 144.58 -12.19 73.16
CA ILE A 975 144.99 -13.45 73.80
C ILE A 975 146.40 -13.31 74.37
N VAL A 976 146.63 -13.68 75.63
CA VAL A 976 148.00 -13.66 76.19
C VAL A 976 148.78 -14.90 75.72
N ALA A 977 149.95 -14.69 75.10
CA ALA A 977 150.76 -15.77 74.55
C ALA A 977 151.06 -16.90 75.57
N GLY A 978 150.82 -18.16 75.17
CA GLY A 978 150.89 -19.33 76.05
C GLY A 978 151.06 -20.66 75.33
N LYS A 979 151.38 -21.71 76.09
CA LYS A 979 151.72 -23.06 75.58
C LYS A 979 150.56 -23.80 74.90
N GLU A 980 149.35 -23.42 75.25
CA GLU A 980 148.10 -23.93 74.72
C GLU A 980 147.13 -22.76 74.77
N VAL A 981 146.48 -22.48 73.65
CA VAL A 981 145.47 -21.46 73.42
C VAL A 981 144.32 -22.14 72.70
N THR A 982 143.08 -21.76 73.02
CA THR A 982 141.90 -22.21 72.29
C THR A 982 141.12 -21.00 71.81
N VAL A 983 140.90 -20.97 70.51
CA VAL A 983 140.13 -19.96 69.79
C VAL A 983 138.82 -20.62 69.34
N ILE A 984 137.70 -19.89 69.42
CA ILE A 984 136.41 -20.33 68.87
C ILE A 984 135.98 -19.28 67.84
N ASP A 985 135.51 -19.75 66.69
CA ASP A 985 134.71 -18.95 65.76
C ASP A 985 133.22 -19.33 65.84
N THR A 986 132.36 -18.33 65.65
CA THR A 986 130.90 -18.42 65.63
C THR A 986 130.37 -17.98 64.27
N VAL A 987 129.85 -18.93 63.50
CA VAL A 987 129.47 -18.78 62.10
C VAL A 987 127.95 -18.74 61.95
N THR A 988 127.42 -17.61 61.53
CA THR A 988 126.02 -17.44 61.08
C THR A 988 125.92 -17.67 59.59
N LEU A 989 124.88 -18.38 59.16
CA LEU A 989 124.59 -18.74 57.77
C LEU A 989 123.16 -18.33 57.43
N ASP A 990 122.92 -17.77 56.24
CA ASP A 990 121.57 -17.43 55.74
C ASP A 990 121.39 -17.88 54.27
N GLY A 991 120.15 -18.17 53.86
CA GLY A 991 119.81 -18.69 52.52
C GLY A 991 119.78 -20.22 52.36
N LEU A 992 119.95 -21.00 53.44
CA LEU A 992 119.97 -22.48 53.41
C LEU A 992 118.62 -23.08 52.93
N GLU A 993 118.64 -24.23 52.24
CA GLU A 993 117.40 -24.98 51.95
C GLU A 993 117.05 -25.93 53.11
N LYS A 994 115.89 -25.72 53.73
CA LYS A 994 115.40 -26.47 54.90
C LYS A 994 115.31 -27.97 54.61
N GLY A 995 116.14 -28.76 55.30
CA GLY A 995 116.27 -30.21 55.15
C GLY A 995 117.54 -30.69 54.41
N VAL A 996 118.32 -29.79 53.83
CA VAL A 996 119.58 -30.08 53.11
C VAL A 996 120.74 -30.25 54.10
N LYS A 997 121.76 -31.03 53.73
CA LYS A 997 122.95 -31.30 54.57
C LYS A 997 124.15 -30.46 54.17
N TYR A 998 124.83 -29.88 55.15
CA TYR A 998 125.98 -29.01 54.93
C TYR A 998 127.18 -29.38 55.82
N THR A 999 128.39 -29.07 55.35
CA THR A 999 129.64 -29.18 56.12
C THR A 999 130.42 -27.87 56.03
N LEU A 1000 130.73 -27.30 57.19
CA LEU A 1000 131.59 -26.14 57.37
C LEU A 1000 133.01 -26.60 57.70
N LYS A 1001 134.02 -25.97 57.13
CA LYS A 1001 135.45 -26.14 57.48
C LYS A 1001 136.03 -24.79 57.85
N GLY A 1002 137.09 -24.76 58.67
CA GLY A 1002 137.86 -23.54 58.87
C GLY A 1002 139.29 -23.74 59.36
N TRP A 1003 140.10 -22.66 59.33
CA TRP A 1003 141.52 -22.68 59.71
C TRP A 1003 142.07 -21.28 60.07
N GLU A 1004 143.19 -21.27 60.78
CA GLU A 1004 143.88 -20.05 61.23
C GLU A 1004 144.97 -19.56 60.26
N MET A 1005 145.02 -18.24 60.03
CA MET A 1005 145.96 -17.52 59.17
C MET A 1005 146.73 -16.45 59.94
N VAL A 1006 148.04 -16.29 59.71
CA VAL A 1006 148.85 -15.22 60.32
C VAL A 1006 148.70 -13.92 59.52
N LYS A 1007 147.95 -12.94 60.07
CA LYS A 1007 147.57 -11.68 59.40
C LYS A 1007 148.75 -10.90 58.82
N SER A 1008 149.86 -10.83 59.57
CA SER A 1008 151.07 -10.08 59.15
C SER A 1008 151.83 -10.71 57.99
N GLU A 1009 151.57 -11.98 57.68
CA GLU A 1009 152.29 -12.77 56.68
C GLU A 1009 151.39 -13.24 55.53
N ASN A 1010 150.05 -13.17 55.69
CA ASN A 1010 149.06 -13.75 54.79
C ASN A 1010 149.39 -15.22 54.46
N ALA A 1011 149.78 -15.97 55.49
CA ALA A 1011 150.21 -17.35 55.42
C ALA A 1011 149.51 -18.16 56.52
N GLU A 1012 149.30 -19.45 56.27
CA GLU A 1012 148.60 -20.34 57.21
C GLU A 1012 149.37 -20.49 58.52
N LEU A 1013 148.65 -20.58 59.65
CA LEU A 1013 149.29 -20.82 60.94
C LEU A 1013 149.78 -22.28 61.01
N LEU A 1014 151.09 -22.46 60.88
CA LEU A 1014 151.74 -23.76 60.99
C LEU A 1014 152.35 -23.97 62.39
N VAL A 1015 151.75 -24.84 63.20
CA VAL A 1015 152.30 -25.27 64.50
C VAL A 1015 152.85 -26.68 64.38
N ASN A 1016 154.12 -26.88 64.75
CA ASN A 1016 154.88 -28.13 64.54
C ASN A 1016 154.88 -28.63 63.07
N GLY A 1017 154.73 -27.72 62.10
CA GLY A 1017 154.68 -28.07 60.67
C GLY A 1017 153.33 -28.61 60.19
N LYS A 1018 152.26 -28.44 60.97
CA LYS A 1018 150.87 -28.68 60.55
C LYS A 1018 150.04 -27.40 60.65
N ARG A 1019 149.11 -27.25 59.71
CA ARG A 1019 148.04 -26.25 59.71
C ARG A 1019 147.15 -26.40 60.95
N VAL A 1020 146.66 -25.29 61.46
CA VAL A 1020 145.65 -25.23 62.52
C VAL A 1020 144.28 -25.12 61.84
N GLU A 1021 143.54 -26.22 61.79
CA GLU A 1021 142.28 -26.37 61.03
C GLU A 1021 141.31 -27.36 61.71
N ASN A 1022 140.03 -27.29 61.36
CA ASN A 1022 138.95 -28.15 61.91
C ASN A 1022 137.72 -28.17 60.96
N ASP A 1023 136.75 -29.07 61.16
CA ASP A 1023 135.51 -29.17 60.36
C ASP A 1023 134.26 -29.65 61.15
N LEU A 1024 133.07 -29.33 60.63
CA LEU A 1024 131.76 -29.56 61.28
C LEU A 1024 130.63 -29.81 60.25
N THR A 1025 129.96 -30.98 60.34
CA THR A 1025 128.78 -31.33 59.51
C THR A 1025 127.45 -31.19 60.26
N PHE A 1026 126.43 -30.62 59.63
CA PHE A 1026 125.07 -30.45 60.17
C PHE A 1026 123.98 -30.63 59.09
N THR A 1027 122.72 -30.41 59.45
CA THR A 1027 121.55 -30.39 58.54
C THR A 1027 120.79 -29.10 58.77
N ALA A 1028 120.34 -28.43 57.71
CA ALA A 1028 119.64 -27.16 57.82
C ALA A 1028 118.21 -27.34 58.37
N GLU A 1029 117.98 -26.98 59.63
CA GLU A 1029 116.64 -27.01 60.22
C GLU A 1029 115.82 -25.75 59.88
N ASP A 1030 116.45 -24.66 59.43
CA ASP A 1030 115.81 -23.46 58.89
C ASP A 1030 116.70 -22.78 57.84
N SER A 1031 116.22 -21.73 57.16
CA SER A 1031 117.03 -21.04 56.14
C SER A 1031 118.16 -20.19 56.72
N LYS A 1032 118.08 -19.84 58.01
CA LYS A 1032 119.13 -19.12 58.76
C LYS A 1032 119.53 -19.90 60.00
N MET A 1033 120.83 -20.08 60.24
CA MET A 1033 121.39 -20.87 61.36
C MET A 1033 122.67 -20.24 61.91
N GLU A 1034 123.10 -20.69 63.10
CA GLU A 1034 124.37 -20.33 63.75
C GLU A 1034 125.05 -21.61 64.26
N VAL A 1035 126.37 -21.73 64.05
CA VAL A 1035 127.21 -22.87 64.46
C VAL A 1035 128.56 -22.38 65.01
N GLN A 1036 129.29 -23.22 65.76
CA GLN A 1036 130.59 -22.86 66.35
C GLN A 1036 131.67 -23.91 66.06
N ILE A 1037 132.90 -23.44 65.87
CA ILE A 1037 134.06 -24.28 65.52
C ILE A 1037 135.29 -23.85 66.35
N GLU A 1038 136.10 -24.82 66.81
CA GLU A 1038 137.19 -24.57 67.77
C GLU A 1038 138.58 -24.93 67.22
N PHE A 1039 139.59 -24.10 67.53
CA PHE A 1039 140.98 -24.29 67.13
C PHE A 1039 141.89 -24.28 68.36
N ILE A 1040 142.68 -25.35 68.55
CA ILE A 1040 143.57 -25.52 69.71
C ILE A 1040 145.03 -25.61 69.24
N PHE A 1041 145.88 -24.70 69.71
CA PHE A 1041 147.27 -24.62 69.26
C PHE A 1041 148.21 -23.99 70.31
N ASN A 1042 149.52 -24.05 70.07
CA ASN A 1042 150.52 -23.43 70.94
C ASN A 1042 150.90 -22.04 70.41
N ALA A 1043 150.61 -20.99 71.19
CA ALA A 1043 150.85 -19.60 70.82
C ALA A 1043 152.07 -18.96 71.50
N SER A 1044 152.94 -19.76 72.16
CA SER A 1044 154.07 -19.25 72.98
C SER A 1044 155.04 -18.35 72.23
N GLU A 1045 155.19 -18.58 70.93
CA GLU A 1045 156.13 -17.87 70.05
C GLU A 1045 155.40 -16.87 69.12
N LEU A 1046 154.08 -16.70 69.29
CA LEU A 1046 153.23 -15.81 68.48
C LEU A 1046 153.00 -14.43 69.12
N GLY A 1047 153.77 -14.06 70.16
CA GLY A 1047 153.63 -12.75 70.82
C GLY A 1047 153.77 -11.59 69.82
N GLY A 1048 152.79 -10.68 69.82
CA GLY A 1048 152.72 -9.56 68.89
C GLY A 1048 152.17 -9.89 67.49
N LYS A 1049 151.69 -11.13 67.26
CA LYS A 1049 151.04 -11.54 66.00
C LYS A 1049 149.53 -11.34 66.07
N GLU A 1050 148.94 -11.19 64.89
CA GLU A 1050 147.49 -11.28 64.71
C GLU A 1050 147.18 -12.51 63.86
N LEU A 1051 146.13 -13.22 64.26
CA LEU A 1051 145.63 -14.43 63.60
C LEU A 1051 144.21 -14.16 63.09
N VAL A 1052 143.84 -14.81 61.99
CA VAL A 1052 142.53 -14.65 61.34
C VAL A 1052 141.97 -16.01 60.93
N THR A 1053 140.74 -16.31 61.30
CA THR A 1053 140.07 -17.56 60.90
C THR A 1053 139.41 -17.40 59.52
N PHE A 1054 139.54 -18.42 58.66
CA PHE A 1054 138.96 -18.54 57.31
C PHE A 1054 138.05 -19.76 57.21
N GLU A 1055 136.94 -19.67 56.48
CA GLU A 1055 135.88 -20.68 56.42
C GLU A 1055 135.43 -21.08 55.00
N GLU A 1056 134.90 -22.30 54.85
CA GLU A 1056 134.27 -22.85 53.64
C GLU A 1056 133.02 -23.67 53.99
N LEU A 1057 131.91 -23.49 53.25
CA LEU A 1057 130.66 -24.25 53.42
C LEU A 1057 130.33 -25.08 52.16
N TYR A 1058 130.06 -26.37 52.36
CA TYR A 1058 129.70 -27.32 51.31
C TYR A 1058 128.31 -27.91 51.53
N ASP A 1059 127.49 -28.04 50.48
CA ASP A 1059 126.37 -29.00 50.45
C ASP A 1059 126.94 -30.41 50.28
N VAL A 1060 126.56 -31.31 51.19
CA VAL A 1060 127.03 -32.70 51.26
C VAL A 1060 125.88 -33.72 51.13
N THR A 1061 124.75 -33.29 50.57
CA THR A 1061 123.58 -34.15 50.28
C THR A 1061 123.93 -35.28 49.30
N ASN A 1062 124.92 -35.06 48.43
CA ASN A 1062 125.67 -36.12 47.76
C ASN A 1062 127.11 -36.19 48.33
N PRO A 1063 127.43 -37.10 49.27
CA PRO A 1063 128.73 -37.11 49.94
C PRO A 1063 129.90 -37.58 49.05
N ASP A 1064 129.62 -38.23 47.91
CA ASP A 1064 130.66 -38.63 46.94
C ASP A 1064 131.10 -37.45 46.04
N ASN A 1065 130.33 -36.36 45.99
CA ASN A 1065 130.66 -35.13 45.27
C ASN A 1065 130.05 -33.92 46.00
N PRO A 1066 130.65 -33.49 47.14
CA PRO A 1066 130.20 -32.30 47.86
C PRO A 1066 130.41 -31.03 47.03
N ILE A 1067 129.45 -30.12 47.07
CA ILE A 1067 129.45 -28.88 46.28
C ILE A 1067 129.75 -27.71 47.21
N GLU A 1068 130.72 -26.87 46.87
CA GLU A 1068 131.01 -25.63 47.61
C GLU A 1068 129.89 -24.63 47.33
N VAL A 1069 129.25 -24.09 48.37
CA VAL A 1069 128.07 -23.21 48.26
C VAL A 1069 128.28 -21.80 48.82
N ALA A 1070 129.28 -21.62 49.70
CA ALA A 1070 129.75 -20.31 50.14
C ALA A 1070 131.14 -20.41 50.83
N GLU A 1071 131.88 -19.32 50.91
CA GLU A 1071 133.17 -19.20 51.61
C GLU A 1071 133.30 -17.84 52.34
N HIS A 1072 134.14 -17.75 53.35
CA HIS A 1072 134.54 -16.48 53.99
C HIS A 1072 136.04 -16.47 54.26
N LYS A 1073 136.79 -15.61 53.55
CA LYS A 1073 138.26 -15.67 53.45
C LYS A 1073 138.94 -14.29 53.41
N ASP A 1074 138.46 -13.32 54.20
CA ASP A 1074 139.11 -11.99 54.29
C ASP A 1074 140.12 -11.88 55.44
N ILE A 1075 141.41 -11.86 55.08
CA ILE A 1075 142.54 -11.67 56.02
C ILE A 1075 142.49 -10.32 56.77
N LYS A 1076 141.63 -9.37 56.38
CA LYS A 1076 141.51 -8.07 57.04
C LYS A 1076 140.45 -8.05 58.12
N ASP A 1077 139.47 -8.96 58.06
CA ASP A 1077 138.24 -8.90 58.83
C ASP A 1077 138.51 -8.80 60.35
N GLU A 1078 138.08 -7.71 60.97
CA GLU A 1078 138.17 -7.49 62.41
C GLU A 1078 137.14 -8.36 63.17
N GLY A 1079 136.12 -8.87 62.47
CA GLY A 1079 135.26 -9.99 62.89
C GLY A 1079 136.08 -11.25 63.15
N GLN A 1080 136.95 -11.62 62.21
CA GLN A 1080 137.80 -12.81 62.29
C GLN A 1080 139.20 -12.62 62.87
N THR A 1081 139.58 -11.45 63.35
CA THR A 1081 140.95 -11.23 63.88
C THR A 1081 141.06 -11.40 65.40
N VAL A 1082 142.02 -12.19 65.88
CA VAL A 1082 142.55 -12.13 67.26
C VAL A 1082 144.00 -11.63 67.31
N THR A 1083 144.31 -10.77 68.28
CA THR A 1083 145.67 -10.25 68.54
C THR A 1083 146.31 -11.02 69.70
N ILE A 1084 147.43 -11.70 69.45
CA ILE A 1084 148.24 -12.37 70.47
C ILE A 1084 149.17 -11.34 71.14
N LYS A 1085 148.98 -11.10 72.43
CA LYS A 1085 149.48 -9.93 73.15
C LYS A 1085 150.63 -10.24 74.11
N GLU A 1086 151.59 -9.32 74.13
CA GLU A 1086 152.43 -9.04 75.31
C GLU A 1086 151.60 -8.23 76.36
N LYS A 1087 152.04 -8.09 77.62
CA LYS A 1087 151.15 -8.12 78.82
C LYS A 1087 150.55 -6.72 79.31
N PRO A 1088 149.21 -6.34 79.17
CA PRO A 1088 148.62 -4.94 79.28
C PRO A 1088 147.18 -4.71 79.95
N GLU A 1089 146.45 -3.59 79.70
CA GLU A 1089 145.09 -3.12 80.24
C GLU A 1089 144.13 -2.39 79.18
N SER A 1090 142.99 -1.61 79.35
CA SER A 1090 142.05 -1.07 80.43
C SER A 1090 140.68 -0.41 79.88
N PRO A 1091 139.57 -0.06 80.66
CA PRO A 1091 138.16 0.27 80.17
C PRO A 1091 137.34 1.54 80.74
N THR A 1092 136.04 1.84 80.35
CA THR A 1092 135.12 2.96 80.88
C THR A 1092 133.52 2.92 80.60
N THR A 1093 132.67 3.97 80.88
CA THR A 1093 131.12 4.07 80.90
C THR A 1093 130.59 5.59 80.91
N PRO A 1094 129.30 6.15 80.95
CA PRO A 1094 127.80 5.79 80.97
C PRO A 1094 126.86 6.59 79.92
N GLU A 1095 125.53 7.02 79.94
CA GLU A 1095 124.23 7.08 80.75
C GLU A 1095 122.95 7.61 79.94
N GLU A 1096 121.62 7.32 80.22
CA GLU A 1096 120.35 7.94 79.57
C GLU A 1096 118.90 7.69 80.20
N PRO A 1097 117.86 8.59 80.06
CA PRO A 1097 116.36 8.36 80.27
C PRO A 1097 115.30 9.19 79.40
N SER A 1098 113.92 9.05 79.28
CA SER A 1098 112.77 8.08 79.51
C SER A 1098 111.32 8.67 79.11
N THR A 1099 110.20 7.92 78.80
CA THR A 1099 108.82 8.44 78.33
C THR A 1099 107.48 7.57 78.55
N PRO A 1100 106.19 8.05 78.28
CA PRO A 1100 104.85 7.42 78.66
C PRO A 1100 103.62 7.31 77.62
N THR A 1101 102.44 6.64 77.93
CA THR A 1101 101.11 6.52 77.16
C THR A 1101 99.81 6.35 78.07
N LYS A 1102 98.52 5.89 77.82
CA LYS A 1102 97.60 5.16 76.82
C LYS A 1102 96.05 5.18 77.32
N THR A 1103 94.85 4.60 76.91
CA THR A 1103 94.11 3.74 75.86
C THR A 1103 92.50 3.87 75.94
N SER A 1104 91.59 3.10 75.23
CA SER A 1104 90.05 3.09 75.32
C SER A 1104 89.22 1.89 74.63
N ASP A 1105 87.85 1.84 74.65
CA ASP A 1105 86.90 0.63 74.51
C ASP A 1105 85.53 0.73 73.66
N SER A 1106 84.60 -0.31 73.54
CA SER A 1106 83.31 -0.34 72.71
C SER A 1106 82.16 -1.46 72.89
N PRO A 1107 80.93 -1.44 72.22
CA PRO A 1107 79.64 -2.23 72.53
C PRO A 1107 78.93 -3.17 71.43
N LYS A 1108 77.63 -3.67 71.55
CA LYS A 1108 76.98 -4.76 70.67
C LYS A 1108 75.40 -5.04 70.58
N THR A 1109 74.92 -5.80 69.52
CA THR A 1109 73.64 -6.62 69.26
C THR A 1109 72.33 -5.96 68.66
N GLY A 1110 71.29 -6.62 68.01
CA GLY A 1110 70.96 -8.01 67.53
C GLY A 1110 69.48 -8.26 66.95
N ASP A 1111 69.15 -9.45 66.35
CA ASP A 1111 67.81 -10.12 65.97
C ASP A 1111 66.85 -9.62 64.80
N ASN A 1112 65.96 -10.38 64.09
CA ASN A 1112 65.46 -11.80 64.19
C ASN A 1112 64.76 -12.48 62.93
N THR A 1113 64.76 -13.85 62.89
CA THR A 1113 63.84 -14.86 62.23
C THR A 1113 63.68 -15.10 60.69
N PRO A 1114 63.31 -16.35 60.22
CA PRO A 1114 63.58 -16.85 58.85
C PRO A 1114 62.49 -17.67 58.08
N PHE A 1115 62.84 -18.18 56.88
CA PHE A 1115 62.40 -19.39 56.12
C PHE A 1115 61.08 -20.15 56.47
N VAL A 1116 60.31 -20.55 55.43
CA VAL A 1116 60.06 -21.97 55.02
C VAL A 1116 59.08 -22.07 53.82
N ALA A 1117 59.32 -23.05 52.93
CA ALA A 1117 58.38 -23.67 51.95
C ALA A 1117 57.77 -22.85 50.78
N LEU A 1118 57.41 -23.47 49.65
CA LEU A 1118 58.02 -24.57 48.88
C LEU A 1118 57.31 -24.61 47.49
N PHE A 1119 58.05 -24.85 46.41
CA PHE A 1119 57.62 -25.47 45.15
C PHE A 1119 56.39 -24.91 44.38
N ALA A 1120 56.73 -24.28 43.26
CA ALA A 1120 56.21 -24.52 41.90
C ALA A 1120 55.31 -25.78 41.72
N MET A 1121 54.35 -25.80 40.78
CA MET A 1121 54.62 -25.68 39.34
C MET A 1121 53.38 -25.36 38.49
N MET A 1122 53.62 -24.67 37.36
CA MET A 1122 53.03 -24.83 36.01
C MET A 1122 51.50 -24.79 35.82
N GLY A 1123 51.04 -24.45 34.60
CA GLY A 1123 49.63 -24.77 34.25
C GLY A 1123 48.96 -24.14 33.02
N ILE A 1124 49.68 -23.36 32.19
CA ILE A 1124 49.41 -23.06 30.77
C ILE A 1124 48.28 -23.92 30.14
N SER A 1125 47.16 -23.38 29.63
CA SER A 1125 47.09 -22.82 28.25
C SER A 1125 45.69 -22.30 27.83
N ALA A 1126 45.70 -21.51 26.74
CA ALA A 1126 44.68 -21.38 25.66
C ALA A 1126 43.20 -21.11 26.06
N ALA A 1127 42.68 -19.87 25.95
CA ALA A 1127 42.38 -19.07 24.74
C ALA A 1127 41.23 -19.61 23.84
N GLY A 1128 40.41 -18.69 23.29
CA GLY A 1128 39.27 -18.97 22.41
C GLY A 1128 37.97 -18.26 22.85
N LEU A 1129 37.88 -16.93 22.77
CA LEU A 1129 37.28 -16.16 21.65
C LEU A 1129 35.75 -16.41 21.50
N ILE A 1130 34.87 -15.42 21.76
CA ILE A 1130 34.47 -14.30 20.87
C ILE A 1130 33.59 -14.82 19.68
N PHE A 1131 32.41 -14.27 19.33
CA PHE A 1131 31.94 -12.87 19.41
C PHE A 1131 30.41 -12.71 19.67
N ALA A 1132 29.89 -11.48 19.55
CA ALA A 1132 28.50 -11.07 19.77
C ALA A 1132 27.51 -11.50 18.65
N GLY A 1133 26.21 -11.58 18.99
CA GLY A 1133 25.16 -12.05 18.07
C GLY A 1133 23.79 -11.36 18.21
N TYR A 1134 23.57 -10.33 17.40
CA TYR A 1134 22.31 -9.99 16.72
C TYR A 1134 21.01 -9.66 17.51
N LYS A 1135 20.59 -8.38 17.43
CA LYS A 1135 19.27 -7.86 17.82
C LYS A 1135 18.29 -7.92 16.64
N ARG A 1136 17.25 -8.77 16.65
CA ARG A 1136 16.06 -8.59 15.79
C ARG A 1136 14.79 -9.38 16.20
N PHE A 1137 13.65 -8.69 16.06
CA PHE A 1137 12.28 -9.19 15.78
C PHE A 1137 11.59 -10.20 16.74
N ARG A 1138 10.50 -9.72 17.37
CA ARG A 1138 9.15 -9.94 16.79
C ARG A 1138 8.23 -8.75 17.07
N ARG A 1139 7.01 -8.77 16.51
CA ARG A 1139 6.14 -7.61 16.20
C ARG A 1139 4.67 -8.10 16.17
N VAL A 1140 3.70 -7.17 16.09
CA VAL A 1140 2.32 -7.31 15.53
C VAL A 1140 1.13 -7.47 16.52
N LYS A 1141 0.32 -6.39 16.60
CA LYS A 1141 -1.16 -6.31 16.84
C LYS A 1141 -1.70 -6.60 18.27
N LYS A 1142 -2.91 -6.13 18.65
CA LYS A 1142 -3.99 -5.46 17.87
C LYS A 1142 -4.84 -4.47 18.72
N SER A 1143 -5.37 -3.45 18.03
CA SER A 1143 -6.51 -2.57 18.39
C SER A 1143 -6.36 -1.73 19.68
N ASP A 1144 -7.02 -0.57 19.80
CA ASP A 1144 -8.02 0.02 18.88
C ASP A 1144 -7.43 1.04 17.88
#